data_AF-A0A4U0WB87-F1
#
_entry.id   AF-A0A4U0WB87-F1
#
_cell.length_a   1.000
_cell.length_b   1.000
_cell.length_c   1.000
_cell.angle_alpha   90.00
_cell.angle_beta   90.00
_cell.angle_gamma   90.00
#
_symmetry.space_group_name_H-M   'P 1'
#
loop_
_entity.id
_entity.type
_entity.pdbx_description
1 polymer ?
#
loop_
_entity_poly.entity_id
_entity_poly.type
_entity_poly.pdbx_seq_one_letter_code
_entity_poly.pdbx_strand_id
1 'polypeptide(L)'
;MFGYSLTRPTHNQEYYYGIFDACEKFRCGIEGWHTESGPGVFEAALQFGEITQMADRAALFKLTVKSIASKFGITPCFMAKPRAGLPGNSGHMHVSLVDQKTGKNLFYRETEDKNPPYPDLRYLSDIGRHFLAGLLEGLPDIMPIVAPTVNSYKRLVENFWAPVTVSWGFEHRAASIRLIAPPTASAKATRFEVRVAGADANPYLVLGAILVLGWRGVEKKLEISVPPLGKGEDVGGASDKGARLAKSLKEATARFMAKDSVAREAFGDEFVEHFGGTREHEVRAWDEAVTDWEVKRYIETRTPTKSTSTKFSCPDAPNITIPIAMLPSKDEDKDAVAKWEQGVKGKKLVKWFDDQVHGFMAARGDLEDEKVKKQYEKAYNTLLHFFHENMQQWQSEVVYRGIDLLEVQKCGSQACLTKPVRSRFKRRSYLIATGFSPGPRNKVTDMAPFHDKHHLIKRPIAHKQNTASDRKDFNSSSSPSLACRLLAVDSSSTDPSLLRGIGLETSILFAHEGASVLLADISGPALERALKKLNELVPDPAGQIETTICDVSKESDVKAMVEKLDAWGGCDVIFNNAGIMHADDADAIDTPEKIWDLTQNINVKGVWFGSKHAVLSMRKHKKTKGSIINTASVVALVGSSAPQLAYTASKGAVLAMTRELAIVHAKEGFRFNALCPAPLNTPLLQDWLGDDAAKRHRREIHFPSGRFGEAIEQAQAVLFLASDESSFVNATDFVVDGGLTRAYVTAQGPPTQPPANLAR
;
A
#
# COMPACT_ATOMS: atom_id res chain seq x y z
N MET A 1 8.38 32.55 -5.50
CA MET A 1 7.84 31.32 -6.11
C MET A 1 7.23 31.72 -7.45
N PHE A 2 7.68 31.15 -8.57
CA PHE A 2 7.17 31.56 -9.90
C PHE A 2 5.96 30.69 -10.28
N GLY A 3 4.77 31.31 -10.37
CA GLY A 3 3.56 30.75 -10.97
C GLY A 3 3.49 31.00 -12.47
N TYR A 4 2.58 30.34 -13.20
CA TYR A 4 2.37 30.56 -14.65
C TYR A 4 3.65 30.46 -15.52
N SER A 5 4.50 29.48 -15.23
CA SER A 5 5.68 29.17 -16.03
C SER A 5 5.32 28.63 -17.41
N LEU A 6 5.72 29.37 -18.45
CA LEU A 6 5.62 28.91 -19.84
C LEU A 6 6.63 27.81 -20.19
N THR A 7 7.75 27.71 -19.45
CA THR A 7 8.84 26.77 -19.76
C THR A 7 8.65 25.37 -19.17
N ARG A 8 7.87 25.23 -18.09
CA ARG A 8 7.60 23.91 -17.49
C ARG A 8 6.75 22.99 -18.37
N PRO A 9 5.68 23.48 -19.04
CA PRO A 9 4.98 22.70 -20.06
C PRO A 9 5.91 22.30 -21.22
N THR A 10 6.79 23.20 -21.67
CA THR A 10 7.70 22.91 -22.80
C THR A 10 8.74 21.85 -22.50
N HIS A 11 9.16 21.69 -21.23
CA HIS A 11 10.07 20.61 -20.85
C HIS A 11 9.37 19.23 -20.77
N ASN A 12 8.05 19.19 -20.68
CA ASN A 12 7.27 17.95 -20.53
C ASN A 12 6.07 17.92 -21.50
N GLN A 13 6.30 18.29 -22.77
CA GLN A 13 5.22 18.51 -23.75
C GLN A 13 4.34 17.28 -23.94
N GLU A 14 4.93 16.10 -24.10
CA GLU A 14 4.18 14.87 -24.34
C GLU A 14 3.24 14.53 -23.18
N TYR A 15 3.71 14.71 -21.94
CA TYR A 15 2.89 14.54 -20.75
C TYR A 15 1.80 15.62 -20.65
N TYR A 16 2.18 16.87 -20.84
CA TYR A 16 1.30 18.03 -20.70
C TYR A 16 0.16 18.00 -21.73
N TYR A 17 0.46 17.81 -23.02
CA TYR A 17 -0.55 17.71 -24.09
C TYR A 17 -1.25 16.35 -24.08
N GLY A 18 -0.56 15.28 -23.67
CA GLY A 18 -1.17 13.95 -23.55
C GLY A 18 -2.34 13.92 -22.56
N ILE A 19 -2.26 14.69 -21.47
CA ILE A 19 -3.40 14.88 -20.55
C ILE A 19 -4.55 15.62 -21.24
N PHE A 20 -4.26 16.74 -21.90
CA PHE A 20 -5.26 17.56 -22.56
C PHE A 20 -6.04 16.76 -23.63
N ASP A 21 -5.31 16.07 -24.52
CA ASP A 21 -5.88 15.26 -25.60
C ASP A 21 -6.65 14.04 -25.07
N ALA A 22 -6.17 13.42 -23.98
CA ALA A 22 -6.87 12.29 -23.36
C ALA A 22 -8.17 12.74 -22.71
N CYS A 23 -8.17 13.90 -22.04
CA CYS A 23 -9.34 14.45 -21.38
C CYS A 23 -10.44 14.82 -22.39
N GLU A 24 -10.09 15.36 -23.55
CA GLU A 24 -11.04 15.57 -24.66
C GLU A 24 -11.71 14.25 -25.09
N LYS A 25 -10.92 13.19 -25.29
CA LYS A 25 -11.43 11.86 -25.68
C LYS A 25 -12.30 11.22 -24.62
N PHE A 26 -12.00 11.45 -23.34
CA PHE A 26 -12.77 10.94 -22.20
C PHE A 26 -14.01 11.78 -21.86
N ARG A 27 -14.34 12.80 -22.68
CA ARG A 27 -15.43 13.76 -22.45
C ARG A 27 -15.29 14.54 -21.13
N CYS A 28 -14.05 14.74 -20.70
CA CYS A 28 -13.67 15.58 -19.59
C CYS A 28 -12.93 16.82 -20.12
N GLY A 29 -13.59 17.59 -21.00
CA GLY A 29 -12.99 18.74 -21.65
C GLY A 29 -12.37 19.72 -20.65
N ILE A 30 -11.21 20.26 -21.01
CA ILE A 30 -10.46 21.24 -20.22
C ILE A 30 -10.54 22.58 -20.96
N GLU A 31 -11.10 23.61 -20.30
CA GLU A 31 -11.13 24.99 -20.81
C GLU A 31 -9.78 25.70 -20.63
N GLY A 32 -9.06 25.37 -19.55
CA GLY A 32 -7.76 25.95 -19.25
C GLY A 32 -6.84 24.93 -18.60
N TRP A 33 -5.60 24.83 -19.07
CA TRP A 33 -4.59 23.94 -18.53
C TRP A 33 -3.30 24.73 -18.38
N HIS A 34 -2.87 25.05 -17.16
CA HIS A 34 -1.68 25.89 -16.95
C HIS A 34 -0.94 25.51 -15.68
N THR A 35 0.31 25.95 -15.57
CA THR A 35 1.05 25.80 -14.31
C THR A 35 0.53 26.79 -13.28
N GLU A 36 0.60 26.39 -12.02
CA GLU A 36 0.18 27.21 -10.89
C GLU A 36 1.34 27.55 -9.93
N SER A 37 1.00 28.30 -8.89
CA SER A 37 1.92 28.70 -7.82
C SER A 37 2.49 27.49 -7.09
N GLY A 38 3.71 27.11 -7.44
CA GLY A 38 4.43 26.00 -6.81
C GLY A 38 5.26 25.21 -7.81
N PRO A 39 6.32 24.52 -7.37
CA PRO A 39 7.07 23.62 -8.24
C PRO A 39 6.20 22.40 -8.61
N GLY A 40 5.97 22.19 -9.91
CA GLY A 40 5.24 21.02 -10.43
C GLY A 40 3.71 21.08 -10.29
N VAL A 41 3.13 22.22 -9.92
CA VAL A 41 1.67 22.38 -9.78
C VAL A 41 1.07 22.78 -11.13
N PHE A 42 -0.03 22.10 -11.50
CA PHE A 42 -0.85 22.40 -12.67
C PHE A 42 -2.31 22.52 -12.26
N GLU A 43 -3.04 23.43 -12.90
CA GLU A 43 -4.48 23.60 -12.74
C GLU A 43 -5.19 23.29 -14.05
N ALA A 44 -6.25 22.49 -13.96
CA ALA A 44 -7.22 22.28 -15.02
C ALA A 44 -8.54 22.95 -14.65
N ALA A 45 -8.94 23.95 -15.44
CA ALA A 45 -10.32 24.42 -15.48
C ALA A 45 -11.12 23.46 -16.36
N LEU A 46 -11.99 22.65 -15.76
CA LEU A 46 -12.86 21.75 -16.52
C LEU A 46 -13.99 22.54 -17.17
N GLN A 47 -14.36 22.15 -18.38
CA GLN A 47 -15.50 22.73 -19.08
C GLN A 47 -16.77 22.56 -18.27
N PHE A 48 -17.51 23.64 -18.07
CA PHE A 48 -18.75 23.63 -17.28
C PHE A 48 -19.85 22.78 -17.94
N GLY A 49 -20.86 22.41 -17.15
CA GLY A 49 -21.95 21.56 -17.58
C GLY A 49 -22.94 21.29 -16.45
N GLU A 50 -23.87 20.38 -16.69
CA GLU A 50 -24.84 19.93 -15.69
C GLU A 50 -24.13 19.35 -14.45
N ILE A 51 -24.70 19.55 -13.28
CA ILE A 51 -24.04 19.26 -11.99
C ILE A 51 -23.58 17.79 -11.86
N THR A 52 -24.39 16.84 -12.35
CA THR A 52 -24.05 15.41 -12.36
C THR A 52 -22.87 15.11 -13.30
N GLN A 53 -22.89 15.69 -14.50
CA GLN A 53 -21.80 15.55 -15.46
C GLN A 53 -20.51 16.20 -14.96
N MET A 54 -20.61 17.32 -14.22
CA MET A 54 -19.44 17.95 -13.62
C MET A 54 -18.79 17.07 -12.55
N ALA A 55 -19.59 16.36 -11.76
CA ALA A 55 -19.06 15.41 -10.78
C ALA A 55 -18.33 14.24 -11.47
N ASP A 56 -18.93 13.67 -12.52
CA ASP A 56 -18.31 12.63 -13.36
C ASP A 56 -17.00 13.13 -13.99
N ARG A 57 -17.02 14.31 -14.62
CA ARG A 57 -15.84 14.92 -15.24
C ARG A 57 -14.72 15.10 -14.23
N ALA A 58 -14.99 15.67 -13.05
CA ALA A 58 -13.97 15.87 -12.03
C ALA A 58 -13.37 14.54 -11.52
N ALA A 59 -14.18 13.50 -11.34
CA ALA A 59 -13.69 12.18 -10.95
C ALA A 59 -12.84 11.53 -12.06
N LEU A 60 -13.34 11.56 -13.30
CA LEU A 60 -12.66 11.03 -14.48
C LEU A 60 -11.38 11.78 -14.83
N PHE A 61 -11.32 13.09 -14.58
CA PHE A 61 -10.11 13.89 -14.73
C PHE A 61 -8.99 13.36 -13.84
N LYS A 62 -9.27 13.17 -12.55
CA LYS A 62 -8.28 12.64 -11.59
C LYS A 62 -7.78 11.25 -12.03
N LEU A 63 -8.67 10.39 -12.52
CA LEU A 63 -8.32 9.09 -13.06
C LEU A 63 -7.46 9.21 -14.32
N THR A 64 -7.88 10.01 -15.28
CA THR A 64 -7.19 10.23 -16.57
C THR A 64 -5.77 10.74 -16.34
N VAL A 65 -5.60 11.76 -15.49
CA VAL A 65 -4.28 12.31 -15.16
C VAL A 65 -3.39 11.24 -14.54
N LYS A 66 -3.89 10.45 -13.56
CA LYS A 66 -3.14 9.34 -12.94
C LYS A 66 -2.75 8.26 -13.96
N SER A 67 -3.67 7.89 -14.85
CA SER A 67 -3.44 6.86 -15.87
C SER A 67 -2.48 7.28 -16.98
N ILE A 68 -2.47 8.56 -17.35
CA ILE A 68 -1.50 9.07 -18.33
C ILE A 68 -0.13 9.23 -17.68
N ALA A 69 -0.07 9.79 -16.47
CA ALA A 69 1.19 10.05 -15.77
C ALA A 69 2.03 8.81 -15.49
N SER A 70 1.40 7.65 -15.24
CA SER A 70 2.11 6.39 -14.99
C SER A 70 3.01 5.98 -16.17
N LYS A 71 2.65 6.34 -17.41
CA LYS A 71 3.45 6.10 -18.62
C LYS A 71 4.74 6.91 -18.65
N PHE A 72 4.79 8.00 -17.90
CA PHE A 72 5.93 8.91 -17.82
C PHE A 72 6.71 8.76 -16.50
N GLY A 73 6.38 7.76 -15.67
CA GLY A 73 6.99 7.61 -14.34
C GLY A 73 6.67 8.77 -13.38
N ILE A 74 5.57 9.49 -13.63
CA ILE A 74 5.11 10.62 -12.81
C ILE A 74 3.97 10.14 -11.91
N THR A 75 3.97 10.55 -10.64
CA THR A 75 2.87 10.31 -9.69
C THR A 75 2.10 11.61 -9.44
N PRO A 76 0.93 11.81 -10.07
CA PRO A 76 0.11 12.98 -9.81
C PRO A 76 -0.46 12.95 -8.40
N CYS A 77 -0.41 14.10 -7.73
CA CYS A 77 -0.84 14.22 -6.34
C CYS A 77 -1.97 15.26 -6.22
N PHE A 78 -3.15 14.79 -5.82
CA PHE A 78 -4.33 15.63 -5.55
C PHE A 78 -4.53 15.88 -4.05
N MET A 79 -3.57 15.50 -3.22
CA MET A 79 -3.57 15.77 -1.77
C MET A 79 -3.66 17.29 -1.53
N ALA A 80 -4.48 17.73 -0.58
CA ALA A 80 -4.70 19.16 -0.34
C ALA A 80 -3.41 19.93 0.00
N LYS A 81 -2.50 19.32 0.75
CA LYS A 81 -1.21 19.89 1.14
C LYS A 81 -0.11 18.83 1.02
N PRO A 82 0.49 18.67 -0.18
CA PRO A 82 1.50 17.64 -0.40
C PRO A 82 2.86 17.98 0.23
N ARG A 83 3.17 19.26 0.45
CA ARG A 83 4.46 19.70 0.99
C ARG A 83 4.31 20.89 1.94
N ALA A 84 4.95 20.81 3.10
CA ALA A 84 5.02 21.90 4.06
C ALA A 84 5.72 23.13 3.46
N GLY A 85 5.24 24.33 3.78
CA GLY A 85 5.81 25.60 3.29
C GLY A 85 5.52 25.94 1.82
N LEU A 86 4.83 25.09 1.06
CA LEU A 86 4.40 25.36 -0.32
C LEU A 86 2.87 25.49 -0.41
N PRO A 87 2.32 26.16 -1.44
CA PRO A 87 0.88 26.18 -1.71
C PRO A 87 0.28 24.77 -1.81
N GLY A 88 -0.99 24.66 -1.41
CA GLY A 88 -1.75 23.41 -1.48
C GLY A 88 -2.54 23.28 -2.79
N ASN A 89 -3.08 22.08 -3.04
CA ASN A 89 -3.95 21.83 -4.19
C ASN A 89 -5.40 22.17 -3.84
N SER A 90 -5.97 23.15 -4.52
CA SER A 90 -7.39 23.53 -4.40
C SER A 90 -8.27 22.77 -5.39
N GLY A 91 -9.57 22.73 -5.10
CA GLY A 91 -10.61 22.25 -5.99
C GLY A 91 -11.81 23.19 -5.95
N HIS A 92 -11.65 24.42 -6.44
CA HIS A 92 -12.71 25.42 -6.36
C HIS A 92 -13.91 25.01 -7.23
N MET A 93 -15.11 25.22 -6.70
CA MET A 93 -16.35 24.84 -7.38
C MET A 93 -17.08 26.08 -7.84
N HIS A 94 -17.25 26.21 -9.16
CA HIS A 94 -18.07 27.26 -9.75
C HIS A 94 -19.50 26.76 -9.95
N VAL A 95 -20.49 27.51 -9.47
CA VAL A 95 -21.91 27.13 -9.54
C VAL A 95 -22.79 28.29 -10.03
N SER A 96 -23.71 27.97 -10.93
CA SER A 96 -24.77 28.85 -11.43
C SER A 96 -26.08 28.07 -11.53
N LEU A 97 -27.21 28.73 -11.28
CA LEU A 97 -28.53 28.16 -11.59
C LEU A 97 -29.02 28.71 -12.93
N VAL A 98 -29.52 27.84 -13.80
CA VAL A 98 -30.01 28.20 -15.13
C VAL A 98 -31.40 27.61 -15.30
N ASP A 99 -32.33 28.41 -15.80
CA ASP A 99 -33.65 27.93 -16.17
C ASP A 99 -33.54 27.05 -17.43
N GLN A 100 -33.97 25.79 -17.32
CA GLN A 100 -33.79 24.81 -18.39
C GLN A 100 -34.58 25.14 -19.66
N LYS A 101 -35.70 25.86 -19.56
CA LYS A 101 -36.56 26.18 -20.71
C LYS A 101 -36.05 27.39 -21.48
N THR A 102 -35.58 28.40 -20.77
CA THR A 102 -35.19 29.70 -21.33
C THR A 102 -33.68 29.87 -21.47
N GLY A 103 -32.89 29.03 -20.79
CA GLY A 103 -31.43 29.17 -20.69
C GLY A 103 -30.98 30.40 -19.90
N LYS A 104 -31.89 31.09 -19.18
CA LYS A 104 -31.58 32.29 -18.41
C LYS A 104 -30.88 31.93 -17.11
N ASN A 105 -29.76 32.59 -16.82
CA ASN A 105 -29.07 32.46 -15.55
C ASN A 105 -29.92 33.11 -14.44
N LEU A 106 -30.37 32.30 -13.48
CA LEU A 106 -31.28 32.70 -12.42
C LEU A 106 -30.59 33.51 -11.33
N PHE A 107 -29.27 33.47 -11.18
CA PHE A 107 -28.54 34.33 -10.25
C PHE A 107 -28.45 35.78 -10.70
N TYR A 108 -28.63 36.05 -12.00
CA TYR A 108 -28.58 37.40 -12.54
C TYR A 108 -29.95 38.09 -12.51
N ARG A 109 -29.96 39.38 -12.14
CA ARG A 109 -31.08 40.30 -12.43
C ARG A 109 -30.69 41.33 -13.48
N GLU A 110 -31.59 41.53 -14.44
CA GLU A 110 -31.39 42.46 -15.56
C GLU A 110 -31.47 43.91 -15.14
N THR A 111 -32.49 44.24 -14.33
CA THR A 111 -32.62 45.55 -13.71
C THR A 111 -31.76 45.61 -12.47
N GLU A 112 -30.91 46.64 -12.40
CA GLU A 112 -30.13 46.96 -11.19
C GLU A 112 -31.05 47.21 -10.00
N ASP A 113 -30.77 46.55 -8.89
CA ASP A 113 -31.40 46.87 -7.62
C ASP A 113 -30.80 48.16 -7.06
N LYS A 114 -31.64 49.18 -6.89
CA LYS A 114 -31.25 50.49 -6.38
C LYS A 114 -31.04 50.51 -4.87
N ASN A 115 -31.54 49.51 -4.15
CA ASN A 115 -31.41 49.42 -2.69
C ASN A 115 -31.05 47.98 -2.26
N PRO A 116 -29.91 47.44 -2.73
CA PRO A 116 -29.50 46.10 -2.34
C PRO A 116 -29.01 46.09 -0.88
N PRO A 117 -29.08 44.96 -0.15
CA PRO A 117 -28.53 44.84 1.19
C PRO A 117 -27.04 45.23 1.27
N TYR A 118 -26.30 44.94 0.20
CA TYR A 118 -24.93 45.38 0.00
C TYR A 118 -24.75 45.85 -1.46
N PRO A 119 -24.00 46.95 -1.74
CA PRO A 119 -23.81 47.47 -3.10
C PRO A 119 -23.25 46.46 -4.10
N ASP A 120 -22.48 45.49 -3.61
CA ASP A 120 -21.91 44.36 -4.35
C ASP A 120 -22.95 43.40 -4.94
N LEU A 121 -24.20 43.45 -4.45
CA LEU A 121 -25.30 42.55 -4.84
C LEU A 121 -26.30 43.19 -5.81
N ARG A 122 -26.02 44.38 -6.33
CA ARG A 122 -26.95 45.17 -7.16
C ARG A 122 -27.43 44.45 -8.43
N TYR A 123 -26.64 43.53 -8.98
CA TYR A 123 -27.01 42.68 -10.13
C TYR A 123 -27.28 41.22 -9.77
N LEU A 124 -27.23 40.87 -8.47
CA LEU A 124 -27.60 39.55 -7.98
C LEU A 124 -29.11 39.51 -7.71
N SER A 125 -29.79 38.54 -8.29
CA SER A 125 -31.22 38.29 -8.09
C SER A 125 -31.52 37.86 -6.64
N ASP A 126 -32.80 37.90 -6.25
CA ASP A 126 -33.21 37.51 -4.90
C ASP A 126 -32.97 36.01 -4.65
N ILE A 127 -33.19 35.16 -5.67
CA ILE A 127 -32.82 33.73 -5.59
C ILE A 127 -31.30 33.56 -5.40
N GLY A 128 -30.47 34.35 -6.07
CA GLY A 128 -29.02 34.32 -5.88
C GLY A 128 -28.60 34.76 -4.49
N ARG A 129 -29.26 35.77 -3.91
CA ARG A 129 -28.99 36.26 -2.54
C ARG A 129 -29.31 35.20 -1.50
N HIS A 130 -30.49 34.58 -1.59
CA HIS A 130 -30.89 33.50 -0.69
C HIS A 130 -30.01 32.25 -0.85
N PHE A 131 -29.59 31.94 -2.09
CA PHE A 131 -28.63 30.87 -2.34
C PHE A 131 -27.28 31.13 -1.66
N LEU A 132 -26.75 32.35 -1.78
CA LEU A 132 -25.54 32.77 -1.10
C LEU A 132 -25.68 32.67 0.43
N ALA A 133 -26.80 33.12 0.99
CA ALA A 133 -27.07 33.02 2.42
C ALA A 133 -27.08 31.56 2.91
N GLY A 134 -27.69 30.65 2.15
CA GLY A 134 -27.68 29.21 2.46
C GLY A 134 -26.28 28.60 2.44
N LEU A 135 -25.44 28.99 1.48
CA LEU A 135 -24.04 28.57 1.46
C LEU A 135 -23.27 29.09 2.68
N LEU A 136 -23.43 30.37 3.04
CA LEU A 136 -22.73 30.98 4.18
C LEU A 136 -23.12 30.33 5.50
N GLU A 137 -24.42 30.07 5.72
CA GLU A 137 -24.91 29.44 6.95
C GLU A 137 -24.43 27.98 7.09
N GLY A 138 -24.51 27.19 6.01
CA GLY A 138 -24.21 25.76 6.08
C GLY A 138 -22.73 25.38 5.91
N LEU A 139 -21.89 26.27 5.36
CA LEU A 139 -20.48 25.98 5.08
C LEU A 139 -19.68 25.46 6.30
N PRO A 140 -19.79 26.06 7.50
CA PRO A 140 -19.12 25.54 8.71
C PRO A 140 -19.49 24.10 9.05
N ASP A 141 -20.73 23.72 8.78
CA ASP A 141 -21.30 22.45 9.19
C ASP A 141 -20.92 21.34 8.23
N ILE A 142 -20.60 21.65 6.97
CA ILE A 142 -20.21 20.66 5.95
C ILE A 142 -18.70 20.54 5.74
N MET A 143 -17.88 21.11 6.63
CA MET A 143 -16.42 21.11 6.51
C MET A 143 -15.83 19.71 6.22
N PRO A 144 -16.29 18.60 6.82
CA PRO A 144 -15.78 17.28 6.48
C PRO A 144 -16.08 16.79 5.05
N ILE A 145 -17.04 17.41 4.34
CA ILE A 145 -17.31 17.10 2.92
C ILE A 145 -16.34 17.86 2.01
N VAL A 146 -16.10 19.15 2.29
CA VAL A 146 -15.25 20.02 1.46
C VAL A 146 -13.75 19.90 1.78
N ALA A 147 -13.42 19.50 3.00
CA ALA A 147 -12.06 19.28 3.52
C ALA A 147 -12.02 17.93 4.27
N PRO A 148 -12.00 16.80 3.54
CA PRO A 148 -12.33 15.50 4.11
C PRO A 148 -11.19 14.78 4.82
N THR A 149 -9.96 15.29 4.78
CA THR A 149 -8.78 14.62 5.36
C THR A 149 -8.11 15.47 6.42
N VAL A 150 -7.33 14.86 7.32
CA VAL A 150 -6.48 15.61 8.27
C VAL A 150 -5.52 16.55 7.52
N ASN A 151 -5.07 16.14 6.33
CA ASN A 151 -4.21 16.96 5.50
C ASN A 151 -4.91 18.20 4.90
N SER A 152 -6.23 18.15 4.66
CA SER A 152 -6.99 19.30 4.14
C SER A 152 -6.82 20.55 5.01
N TYR A 153 -6.79 20.39 6.33
CA TYR A 153 -6.65 21.49 7.29
C TYR A 153 -5.23 22.07 7.35
N LYS A 154 -4.23 21.35 6.82
CA LYS A 154 -2.86 21.89 6.61
C LYS A 154 -2.78 22.80 5.39
N ARG A 155 -3.79 22.77 4.50
CA ARG A 155 -3.99 23.76 3.41
C ARG A 155 -4.73 24.99 3.91
N LEU A 156 -5.74 24.83 4.78
CA LEU A 156 -6.58 25.89 5.33
C LEU A 156 -5.85 26.70 6.42
N VAL A 157 -4.75 27.32 6.03
CA VAL A 157 -3.92 28.17 6.89
C VAL A 157 -3.84 29.57 6.29
N GLU A 158 -3.73 30.57 7.15
CA GLU A 158 -3.60 31.98 6.76
C GLU A 158 -2.42 32.17 5.78
N ASN A 159 -2.54 33.13 4.85
CA ASN A 159 -1.50 33.54 3.90
C ASN A 159 -1.16 32.58 2.73
N PHE A 160 -1.99 31.55 2.45
CA PHE A 160 -1.78 30.61 1.32
C PHE A 160 -2.96 30.51 0.35
N TRP A 161 -3.70 31.59 0.12
CA TRP A 161 -4.87 31.63 -0.81
C TRP A 161 -6.03 30.68 -0.45
N ALA A 162 -6.06 30.19 0.79
CA ALA A 162 -7.09 29.29 1.31
C ALA A 162 -7.99 30.04 2.31
N PRO A 163 -9.32 29.96 2.19
CA PRO A 163 -10.23 30.64 3.12
C PRO A 163 -10.20 29.99 4.51
N VAL A 164 -10.17 30.81 5.56
CA VAL A 164 -10.16 30.35 6.97
C VAL A 164 -11.40 30.82 7.77
N THR A 165 -12.27 31.61 7.14
CA THR A 165 -13.51 32.15 7.72
C THR A 165 -14.69 31.93 6.77
N VAL A 166 -15.91 32.00 7.30
CA VAL A 166 -17.15 32.10 6.54
C VAL A 166 -17.26 33.52 5.99
N SER A 167 -16.77 33.71 4.77
CA SER A 167 -16.68 35.03 4.14
C SER A 167 -17.12 34.98 2.68
N TRP A 168 -17.63 36.10 2.19
CA TRP A 168 -17.87 36.28 0.76
C TRP A 168 -17.37 37.65 0.29
N GLY A 169 -17.20 37.81 -1.01
CA GLY A 169 -16.91 39.11 -1.60
C GLY A 169 -17.06 39.12 -3.11
N PHE A 170 -17.37 40.29 -3.66
CA PHE A 170 -17.42 40.52 -5.10
C PHE A 170 -16.00 40.52 -5.67
N GLU A 171 -15.72 39.59 -6.58
CA GLU A 171 -14.39 39.38 -7.16
C GLU A 171 -13.25 39.14 -6.14
N HIS A 172 -13.59 38.76 -4.90
CA HIS A 172 -12.63 38.56 -3.82
C HIS A 172 -12.02 37.14 -3.83
N ARG A 173 -10.76 37.02 -4.24
CA ARG A 173 -10.07 35.72 -4.42
C ARG A 173 -9.58 35.05 -3.12
N ALA A 174 -9.65 35.73 -1.98
CA ALA A 174 -9.31 35.10 -0.70
C ALA A 174 -10.55 34.60 0.07
N ALA A 175 -11.73 35.17 -0.22
CA ALA A 175 -12.96 34.85 0.51
C ALA A 175 -13.39 33.39 0.31
N SER A 176 -14.17 32.84 1.24
CA SER A 176 -14.66 31.46 1.12
C SER A 176 -15.60 31.25 -0.06
N ILE A 177 -16.39 32.27 -0.39
CA ILE A 177 -17.28 32.32 -1.54
C ILE A 177 -17.01 33.61 -2.31
N ARG A 178 -16.59 33.49 -3.58
CA ARG A 178 -16.43 34.65 -4.46
C ARG A 178 -17.65 34.78 -5.36
N LEU A 179 -18.26 35.97 -5.36
CA LEU A 179 -19.27 36.34 -6.34
C LEU A 179 -18.60 36.87 -7.60
N ILE A 180 -18.96 36.29 -8.75
CA ILE A 180 -18.55 36.73 -10.08
C ILE A 180 -19.83 37.12 -10.82
N ALA A 181 -20.03 38.41 -11.08
CA ALA A 181 -21.25 38.96 -11.65
C ALA A 181 -20.94 40.25 -12.43
N PRO A 182 -21.90 40.82 -13.19
CA PRO A 182 -21.73 42.15 -13.76
C PRO A 182 -21.32 43.20 -12.71
N PRO A 183 -20.48 44.18 -13.07
CA PRO A 183 -19.98 44.45 -14.42
C PRO A 183 -18.71 43.66 -14.82
N THR A 184 -18.13 42.85 -13.94
CA THR A 184 -16.84 42.16 -14.21
C THR A 184 -16.99 40.88 -15.03
N ALA A 185 -18.19 40.31 -15.06
CA ALA A 185 -18.56 39.19 -15.92
C ALA A 185 -19.84 39.48 -16.69
N SER A 186 -20.08 38.74 -17.78
CA SER A 186 -21.35 38.83 -18.51
C SER A 186 -22.50 38.28 -17.67
N ALA A 187 -23.73 38.72 -17.97
CA ALA A 187 -24.95 38.22 -17.33
C ALA A 187 -25.04 36.68 -17.29
N LYS A 188 -24.68 36.03 -18.40
CA LYS A 188 -24.68 34.56 -18.52
C LYS A 188 -23.65 33.88 -17.61
N ALA A 189 -22.53 34.55 -17.32
CA ALA A 189 -21.42 34.02 -16.53
C ALA A 189 -21.56 34.29 -15.01
N THR A 190 -22.68 34.86 -14.56
CA THR A 190 -22.98 35.13 -13.15
C THR A 190 -22.95 33.84 -12.33
N ARG A 191 -22.06 33.74 -11.33
CA ARG A 191 -21.85 32.50 -10.57
C ARG A 191 -21.19 32.75 -9.22
N PHE A 192 -21.27 31.76 -8.35
CA PHE A 192 -20.47 31.67 -7.14
C PHE A 192 -19.27 30.75 -7.37
N GLU A 193 -18.12 31.10 -6.81
CA GLU A 193 -16.95 30.23 -6.69
C GLU A 193 -16.77 29.87 -5.20
N VAL A 194 -17.00 28.60 -4.84
CA VAL A 194 -16.78 28.06 -3.49
C VAL A 194 -15.33 27.56 -3.40
N ARG A 195 -14.52 28.21 -2.57
CA ARG A 195 -13.05 28.11 -2.62
C ARG A 195 -12.43 27.25 -1.52
N VAL A 196 -13.25 26.83 -0.55
CA VAL A 196 -12.81 26.01 0.59
C VAL A 196 -12.37 24.61 0.15
N ALA A 197 -13.07 24.03 -0.83
CA ALA A 197 -12.82 22.66 -1.26
C ALA A 197 -11.39 22.42 -1.77
N GLY A 198 -10.80 21.30 -1.35
CA GLY A 198 -9.50 20.82 -1.83
C GLY A 198 -9.62 19.87 -3.02
N ALA A 199 -8.52 19.65 -3.74
CA ALA A 199 -8.48 18.68 -4.83
C ALA A 199 -8.64 17.22 -4.35
N ASP A 200 -8.50 16.98 -3.05
CA ASP A 200 -8.72 15.71 -2.37
C ASP A 200 -10.20 15.40 -2.10
N ALA A 201 -11.08 16.40 -2.23
CA ALA A 201 -12.51 16.24 -1.99
C ALA A 201 -13.21 15.37 -3.05
N ASN A 202 -14.28 14.68 -2.61
CA ASN A 202 -15.16 13.93 -3.51
C ASN A 202 -16.08 14.91 -4.25
N PRO A 203 -15.98 15.02 -5.59
CA PRO A 203 -16.72 16.03 -6.34
C PRO A 203 -18.24 15.84 -6.28
N TYR A 204 -18.74 14.61 -6.17
CA TYR A 204 -20.18 14.33 -6.03
C TYR A 204 -20.72 14.91 -4.73
N LEU A 205 -20.04 14.63 -3.61
CA LEU A 205 -20.46 15.11 -2.29
C LEU A 205 -20.37 16.62 -2.19
N VAL A 206 -19.30 17.24 -2.71
CA VAL A 206 -19.13 18.69 -2.67
C VAL A 206 -20.19 19.41 -3.51
N LEU A 207 -20.40 18.99 -4.75
CA LEU A 207 -21.39 19.62 -5.62
C LEU A 207 -22.82 19.41 -5.09
N GLY A 208 -23.12 18.21 -4.58
CA GLY A 208 -24.37 17.93 -3.90
C GLY A 208 -24.59 18.83 -2.68
N ALA A 209 -23.55 19.02 -1.86
CA ALA A 209 -23.61 19.89 -0.69
C ALA A 209 -23.85 21.36 -1.05
N ILE A 210 -23.16 21.88 -2.06
CA ILE A 210 -23.36 23.24 -2.55
C ILE A 210 -24.80 23.44 -3.03
N LEU A 211 -25.35 22.47 -3.79
CA LEU A 211 -26.72 22.54 -4.29
C LEU A 211 -27.73 22.52 -3.13
N VAL A 212 -27.62 21.56 -2.22
CA VAL A 212 -28.56 21.41 -1.11
C VAL A 212 -28.54 22.61 -0.18
N LEU A 213 -27.35 23.10 0.22
CA LEU A 213 -27.24 24.26 1.10
C LEU A 213 -27.77 25.54 0.44
N GLY A 214 -27.41 25.77 -0.82
CA GLY A 214 -27.89 26.95 -1.54
C GLY A 214 -29.40 26.89 -1.78
N TRP A 215 -29.94 25.72 -2.14
CA TRP A 215 -31.38 25.54 -2.34
C TRP A 215 -32.17 25.69 -1.03
N ARG A 216 -31.66 25.13 0.08
CA ARG A 216 -32.19 25.38 1.43
C ARG A 216 -32.30 26.87 1.72
N GLY A 217 -31.29 27.65 1.35
CA GLY A 217 -31.31 29.10 1.50
C GLY A 217 -32.44 29.77 0.72
N VAL A 218 -32.68 29.32 -0.51
CA VAL A 218 -33.81 29.77 -1.35
C VAL A 218 -35.15 29.40 -0.73
N GLU A 219 -35.33 28.16 -0.28
CA GLU A 219 -36.59 27.68 0.31
C GLU A 219 -36.94 28.41 1.60
N LYS A 220 -35.94 28.63 2.47
CA LYS A 220 -36.11 29.33 3.74
C LYS A 220 -36.05 30.85 3.62
N LYS A 221 -35.74 31.38 2.43
CA LYS A 221 -35.52 32.81 2.16
C LYS A 221 -34.53 33.43 3.15
N LEU A 222 -33.38 32.77 3.33
CA LEU A 222 -32.37 33.20 4.29
C LEU A 222 -31.77 34.55 3.90
N GLU A 223 -31.52 35.37 4.91
CA GLU A 223 -30.81 36.65 4.75
C GLU A 223 -29.31 36.46 4.92
N ILE A 224 -28.53 37.28 4.21
CA ILE A 224 -27.07 37.21 4.26
C ILE A 224 -26.58 37.74 5.62
N SER A 225 -26.00 36.85 6.43
CA SER A 225 -25.63 37.11 7.82
C SER A 225 -24.32 37.87 8.01
N VAL A 226 -23.46 37.93 6.99
CA VAL A 226 -22.13 38.56 7.06
C VAL A 226 -21.92 39.56 5.91
N PRO A 227 -21.30 40.73 6.17
CA PRO A 227 -20.99 41.71 5.13
C PRO A 227 -19.92 41.18 4.16
N PRO A 228 -19.85 41.72 2.92
CA PRO A 228 -18.82 41.35 1.97
C PRO A 228 -17.45 41.85 2.41
N LEU A 229 -16.40 41.11 2.05
CA LEU A 229 -15.03 41.58 2.09
C LEU A 229 -14.75 42.49 0.90
N GLY A 230 -14.19 43.67 1.20
CA GLY A 230 -13.77 44.64 0.21
C GLY A 230 -12.53 44.19 -0.56
N LYS A 231 -12.31 44.75 -1.75
CA LYS A 231 -11.12 44.44 -2.56
C LYS A 231 -9.85 44.85 -1.80
N GLY A 232 -8.97 43.87 -1.55
CA GLY A 232 -7.69 44.08 -0.87
C GLY A 232 -7.77 43.95 0.65
N GLU A 233 -8.93 43.58 1.20
CA GLU A 233 -9.05 43.23 2.61
C GLU A 233 -8.60 41.78 2.85
N ASP A 234 -7.92 41.58 3.98
CA ASP A 234 -7.40 40.27 4.35
C ASP A 234 -8.46 39.42 5.06
N VAL A 235 -8.59 38.17 4.64
CA VAL A 235 -9.42 37.17 5.31
C VAL A 235 -8.83 36.86 6.69
N GLY A 236 -9.68 36.88 7.72
CA GLY A 236 -9.27 36.80 9.12
C GLY A 236 -8.73 38.12 9.70
N GLY A 237 -8.73 39.21 8.91
CA GLY A 237 -8.41 40.56 9.38
C GLY A 237 -9.56 41.22 10.14
N ALA A 238 -9.36 42.48 10.58
CA ALA A 238 -10.34 43.20 11.40
C ALA A 238 -11.68 43.49 10.69
N SER A 239 -11.68 43.57 9.36
CA SER A 239 -12.87 43.77 8.53
C SER A 239 -13.66 42.47 8.31
N ASP A 240 -13.03 41.31 8.48
CA ASP A 240 -13.68 40.02 8.33
C ASP A 240 -14.56 39.72 9.55
N LYS A 241 -15.88 39.80 9.35
CA LYS A 241 -16.89 39.48 10.38
C LYS A 241 -17.36 38.03 10.33
N GLY A 242 -16.78 37.22 9.44
CA GLY A 242 -17.07 35.81 9.28
C GLY A 242 -16.66 34.97 10.49
N ALA A 243 -17.49 33.99 10.84
CA ALA A 243 -17.09 32.97 11.81
C ALA A 243 -15.88 32.19 11.28
N ARG A 244 -14.97 31.80 12.17
CA ARG A 244 -13.80 31.02 11.78
C ARG A 244 -14.21 29.59 11.40
N LEU A 245 -13.66 29.06 10.32
CA LEU A 245 -13.83 27.67 9.92
C LEU A 245 -12.96 26.77 10.83
N ALA A 246 -13.39 25.51 10.97
CA ALA A 246 -12.69 24.53 11.78
C ALA A 246 -11.22 24.38 11.38
N LYS A 247 -10.34 24.30 12.38
CA LYS A 247 -8.87 24.22 12.18
C LYS A 247 -8.35 22.79 12.05
N SER A 248 -9.21 21.81 12.28
CA SER A 248 -8.86 20.39 12.22
C SER A 248 -10.05 19.55 11.78
N LEU A 249 -9.76 18.35 11.26
CA LEU A 249 -10.81 17.38 10.92
C LEU A 249 -11.62 16.99 12.16
N LYS A 250 -11.00 16.97 13.34
CA LYS A 250 -11.66 16.67 14.63
C LYS A 250 -12.74 17.69 14.97
N GLU A 251 -12.39 18.98 14.93
CA GLU A 251 -13.33 20.08 15.18
C GLU A 251 -14.45 20.12 14.13
N ALA A 252 -14.09 19.94 12.85
CA ALA A 252 -15.05 19.92 11.76
C ALA A 252 -16.05 18.76 11.87
N THR A 253 -15.57 17.58 12.27
CA THR A 253 -16.40 16.38 12.42
C THR A 253 -17.35 16.53 13.61
N ALA A 254 -16.86 17.03 14.75
CA ALA A 254 -17.70 17.31 15.91
C ALA A 254 -18.84 18.29 15.57
N ARG A 255 -18.54 19.32 14.78
CA ARG A 255 -19.54 20.29 14.31
C ARG A 255 -20.52 19.67 13.30
N PHE A 256 -20.04 18.92 12.31
CA PHE A 256 -20.87 18.23 11.32
C PHE A 256 -21.87 17.27 11.98
N MET A 257 -21.45 16.58 13.04
CA MET A 257 -22.27 15.64 13.80
C MET A 257 -23.05 16.27 14.97
N ALA A 258 -22.99 17.59 15.16
CA ALA A 258 -23.78 18.24 16.22
C ALA A 258 -25.29 18.06 15.97
N LYS A 259 -26.10 18.01 17.03
CA LYS A 259 -27.56 17.77 16.91
C LYS A 259 -28.28 18.87 16.12
N ASP A 260 -27.78 20.09 16.20
CA ASP A 260 -28.26 21.31 15.55
C ASP A 260 -27.52 21.63 14.24
N SER A 261 -26.64 20.73 13.78
CA SER A 261 -25.90 20.90 12.54
C SER A 261 -26.83 20.99 11.33
N VAL A 262 -26.61 22.00 10.48
CA VAL A 262 -27.30 22.15 9.18
C VAL A 262 -27.05 20.92 8.29
N ALA A 263 -25.95 20.19 8.49
CA ALA A 263 -25.68 18.96 7.75
C ALA A 263 -26.74 17.87 8.00
N ARG A 264 -27.31 17.79 9.21
CA ARG A 264 -28.38 16.82 9.51
C ARG A 264 -29.67 17.16 8.78
N GLU A 265 -30.00 18.44 8.72
CA GLU A 265 -31.12 18.93 7.93
C GLU A 265 -30.90 18.66 6.43
N ALA A 266 -29.68 18.88 5.95
CA ALA A 266 -29.33 18.79 4.53
C ALA A 266 -29.20 17.34 4.00
N PHE A 267 -28.63 16.42 4.78
CA PHE A 267 -28.28 15.07 4.33
C PHE A 267 -28.96 13.94 5.12
N GLY A 268 -29.65 14.26 6.21
CA GLY A 268 -30.23 13.29 7.12
C GLY A 268 -29.24 12.70 8.13
N ASP A 269 -29.79 12.22 9.24
CA ASP A 269 -28.98 11.70 10.36
C ASP A 269 -28.14 10.49 9.96
N GLU A 270 -28.69 9.54 9.20
CA GLU A 270 -27.98 8.31 8.82
C GLU A 270 -26.68 8.60 8.05
N PHE A 271 -26.74 9.52 7.09
CA PHE A 271 -25.55 9.93 6.34
C PHE A 271 -24.55 10.65 7.24
N VAL A 272 -25.03 11.57 8.10
CA VAL A 272 -24.17 12.33 9.01
C VAL A 272 -23.45 11.42 10.00
N GLU A 273 -24.15 10.45 10.60
CA GLU A 273 -23.54 9.47 11.50
C GLU A 273 -22.52 8.61 10.79
N HIS A 274 -22.88 8.04 9.63
CA HIS A 274 -21.99 7.15 8.90
C HIS A 274 -20.75 7.88 8.40
N PHE A 275 -20.93 8.98 7.67
CA PHE A 275 -19.83 9.74 7.09
C PHE A 275 -18.96 10.36 8.18
N GLY A 276 -19.57 10.94 9.21
CA GLY A 276 -18.89 11.51 10.37
C GLY A 276 -18.06 10.47 11.12
N GLY A 277 -18.62 9.28 11.40
CA GLY A 277 -17.91 8.17 12.04
C GLY A 277 -16.66 7.73 11.26
N THR A 278 -16.67 7.77 9.92
CA THR A 278 -15.44 7.51 9.14
C THR A 278 -14.36 8.57 9.36
N ARG A 279 -14.75 9.84 9.60
CA ARG A 279 -13.78 10.92 9.89
C ARG A 279 -13.25 10.83 11.30
N GLU A 280 -14.08 10.43 12.28
CA GLU A 280 -13.61 10.14 13.63
C GLU A 280 -12.56 9.03 13.64
N HIS A 281 -12.75 7.98 12.84
CA HIS A 281 -11.75 6.93 12.68
C HIS A 281 -10.43 7.45 12.09
N GLU A 282 -10.49 8.25 11.02
CA GLU A 282 -9.31 8.90 10.44
C GLU A 282 -8.58 9.78 11.47
N VAL A 283 -9.32 10.52 12.30
CA VAL A 283 -8.75 11.32 13.39
C VAL A 283 -8.07 10.44 14.43
N ARG A 284 -8.67 9.31 14.84
CA ARG A 284 -8.03 8.36 15.77
C ARG A 284 -6.72 7.83 15.21
N ALA A 285 -6.71 7.41 13.93
CA ALA A 285 -5.50 6.91 13.28
C ALA A 285 -4.39 7.98 13.21
N TRP A 286 -4.75 9.25 13.04
CA TRP A 286 -3.79 10.36 13.10
C TRP A 286 -3.28 10.63 14.52
N ASP A 287 -4.17 10.62 15.52
CA ASP A 287 -3.82 10.88 16.93
C ASP A 287 -2.88 9.78 17.48
N GLU A 288 -2.90 8.56 16.92
CA GLU A 288 -2.00 7.45 17.26
C GLU A 288 -0.63 7.50 16.54
N ALA A 289 -0.48 8.32 15.50
CA ALA A 289 0.73 8.34 14.68
C ALA A 289 1.84 9.21 15.30
N VAL A 290 3.05 8.64 15.46
CA VAL A 290 4.25 9.39 15.85
C VAL A 290 5.00 9.84 14.60
N THR A 291 5.12 11.16 14.41
CA THR A 291 5.74 11.75 13.22
C THR A 291 7.23 12.03 13.40
N ASP A 292 7.99 12.05 12.30
CA ASP A 292 9.41 12.47 12.28
C ASP A 292 9.61 13.87 12.88
N TRP A 293 8.59 14.74 12.78
CA TRP A 293 8.62 16.07 13.38
C TRP A 293 8.65 16.00 14.91
N GLU A 294 7.83 15.14 15.52
CA GLU A 294 7.80 14.93 16.98
C GLU A 294 9.12 14.34 17.46
N VAL A 295 9.63 13.33 16.76
CA VAL A 295 10.94 12.74 17.06
C VAL A 295 12.01 13.83 17.02
N LYS A 296 12.16 14.56 15.91
CA LYS A 296 13.17 15.62 15.77
C LYS A 296 13.03 16.75 16.80
N ARG A 297 11.81 17.03 17.26
CA ARG A 297 11.52 18.14 18.18
C ARG A 297 11.74 17.78 19.64
N TYR A 298 11.41 16.54 20.03
CA TYR A 298 11.34 16.11 21.42
C TYR A 298 12.43 15.09 21.79
N ILE A 299 13.08 14.45 20.82
CA ILE A 299 14.25 13.59 21.11
C ILE A 299 15.48 14.46 21.34
N GLU A 300 16.06 14.36 22.54
CA GLU A 300 17.33 15.01 22.85
C GLU A 300 18.47 14.20 22.24
N THR A 301 18.92 14.60 21.05
CA THR A 301 20.18 14.11 20.48
C THR A 301 21.30 15.09 20.82
N ARG A 302 22.44 14.58 21.29
CA ARG A 302 23.65 15.38 21.53
C ARG A 302 24.05 16.02 20.19
N THR A 303 23.84 17.33 20.06
CA THR A 303 23.96 18.07 18.79
C THR A 303 25.35 17.89 18.15
N PRO A 304 25.46 17.48 16.88
CA PRO A 304 26.69 17.66 16.13
C PRO A 304 26.86 19.15 15.81
N THR A 305 27.93 19.74 16.32
CA THR A 305 28.33 21.11 16.00
C THR A 305 28.58 21.26 14.49
N LYS A 306 28.05 22.35 13.93
CA LYS A 306 28.15 22.68 12.50
C LYS A 306 29.61 22.76 12.06
N SER A 307 29.95 21.99 11.03
CA SER A 307 31.21 22.06 10.30
C SER A 307 31.34 23.43 9.60
N THR A 308 32.08 24.35 10.20
CA THR A 308 32.78 25.42 9.50
C THR A 308 34.21 24.97 9.24
N SER A 309 34.57 24.95 7.96
CA SER A 309 35.91 24.68 7.46
C SER A 309 36.91 25.73 7.94
N THR A 310 37.79 25.37 8.88
CA THR A 310 39.09 26.02 9.06
C THR A 310 40.07 25.02 9.64
N LYS A 311 41.09 24.69 8.86
CA LYS A 311 42.29 23.95 9.28
C LYS A 311 43.02 24.76 10.36
N PHE A 312 43.34 24.16 11.49
CA PHE A 312 44.59 24.46 12.19
C PHE A 312 45.23 23.17 12.71
N SER A 313 46.47 23.03 12.28
CA SER A 313 47.41 21.95 12.49
C SER A 313 47.83 21.84 13.95
N CYS A 314 47.92 20.60 14.42
CA CYS A 314 48.59 20.19 15.66
C CYS A 314 50.10 20.49 15.56
N PRO A 315 50.71 21.13 16.57
CA PRO A 315 52.16 21.18 16.71
C PRO A 315 52.82 19.85 17.10
N ASP A 316 52.09 18.75 17.34
CA ASP A 316 52.73 17.50 17.79
C ASP A 316 52.59 16.28 16.86
N ALA A 317 51.92 16.35 15.69
CA ALA A 317 52.13 15.41 14.55
C ALA A 317 51.06 15.56 13.46
N PRO A 318 51.39 15.99 12.22
CA PRO A 318 50.36 16.35 11.25
C PRO A 318 50.26 15.44 10.01
N ASN A 319 50.32 14.09 10.10
CA ASN A 319 50.16 13.27 8.87
C ASN A 319 49.77 11.78 8.96
N ILE A 320 49.06 11.27 9.98
CA ILE A 320 48.52 9.88 9.92
C ILE A 320 47.23 9.74 10.73
N THR A 321 46.08 9.39 10.11
CA THR A 321 45.02 8.64 10.82
C THR A 321 44.03 7.90 9.89
N ILE A 322 43.88 6.59 10.12
CA ILE A 322 42.72 5.71 9.80
C ILE A 322 42.55 4.75 11.03
N PRO A 323 41.42 4.03 11.26
CA PRO A 323 40.46 4.28 12.35
C PRO A 323 40.33 3.12 13.40
N ILE A 324 39.44 3.32 14.40
CA ILE A 324 38.78 2.38 15.36
C ILE A 324 38.96 2.78 16.84
N ALA A 325 37.84 2.75 17.60
CA ALA A 325 37.67 3.24 18.98
C ALA A 325 38.04 2.22 20.09
N MET A 326 38.73 2.68 21.16
CA MET A 326 38.60 2.31 22.60
C MET A 326 39.47 3.25 23.51
N LEU A 327 38.86 3.79 24.60
CA LEU A 327 39.30 4.30 25.96
C LEU A 327 40.72 4.88 26.21
N PRO A 328 40.95 5.91 27.10
CA PRO A 328 41.00 5.73 28.59
C PRO A 328 40.89 6.99 29.53
N SER A 329 40.85 6.80 30.87
CA SER A 329 41.58 7.61 31.90
C SER A 329 41.49 6.99 33.33
N LYS A 330 42.42 6.12 33.79
CA LYS A 330 43.57 6.38 34.71
C LYS A 330 43.24 6.94 36.11
N ASP A 331 42.87 6.05 37.04
CA ASP A 331 43.55 5.85 38.35
C ASP A 331 42.95 4.64 39.10
N GLU A 332 43.38 3.41 38.74
CA GLU A 332 43.01 2.19 39.48
C GLU A 332 44.18 1.21 39.68
N ASP A 333 44.06 0.47 40.79
CA ASP A 333 45.01 -0.41 41.44
C ASP A 333 45.50 -1.58 40.55
N LYS A 334 46.82 -1.68 40.40
CA LYS A 334 47.50 -2.48 39.38
C LYS A 334 47.53 -3.99 39.70
N ASP A 335 47.39 -4.38 40.97
CA ASP A 335 47.54 -5.79 41.37
C ASP A 335 46.25 -6.61 41.21
N ALA A 336 45.08 -5.96 41.29
CA ALA A 336 43.79 -6.61 41.02
C ALA A 336 43.63 -6.93 39.52
N VAL A 337 44.08 -6.01 38.65
CA VAL A 337 44.02 -6.17 37.20
C VAL A 337 44.93 -7.31 36.74
N ALA A 338 46.16 -7.41 37.26
CA ALA A 338 47.13 -8.44 36.86
C ALA A 338 46.67 -9.89 37.11
N LYS A 339 45.89 -10.16 38.17
CA LYS A 339 45.32 -11.49 38.44
C LYS A 339 44.19 -11.86 37.48
N TRP A 340 43.37 -10.88 37.10
CA TRP A 340 42.33 -11.04 36.09
C TRP A 340 42.96 -11.23 34.68
N GLU A 341 44.05 -10.51 34.41
CA GLU A 341 45.21 -10.69 33.49
C GLU A 341 45.57 -12.11 32.99
N GLN A 342 45.63 -13.10 33.88
CA GLN A 342 46.21 -14.40 33.52
C GLN A 342 45.18 -15.48 33.13
N GLY A 343 43.90 -15.35 33.52
CA GLY A 343 42.90 -16.42 33.32
C GLY A 343 42.12 -16.36 32.00
N VAL A 344 42.05 -15.21 31.34
CA VAL A 344 41.22 -14.99 30.14
C VAL A 344 42.12 -14.74 28.93
N LYS A 345 42.22 -15.69 28.00
CA LYS A 345 42.78 -15.47 26.66
C LYS A 345 41.67 -14.90 25.76
N GLY A 346 41.61 -13.57 25.67
CA GLY A 346 40.64 -12.83 24.84
C GLY A 346 40.12 -11.56 25.51
N LYS A 347 41.02 -10.64 25.88
CA LYS A 347 40.80 -9.60 26.91
C LYS A 347 40.36 -8.20 26.46
N LYS A 348 39.93 -8.00 25.22
CA LYS A 348 39.73 -6.63 24.69
C LYS A 348 38.30 -6.10 24.66
N LEU A 349 37.32 -6.77 25.27
CA LEU A 349 35.94 -6.24 25.33
C LEU A 349 35.48 -5.76 26.72
N VAL A 350 36.29 -5.92 27.76
CA VAL A 350 35.85 -5.67 29.15
C VAL A 350 36.19 -4.25 29.64
N LYS A 351 37.14 -3.54 29.03
CA LYS A 351 37.57 -2.25 29.60
C LYS A 351 36.57 -1.10 29.42
N TRP A 352 35.56 -1.23 28.54
CA TRP A 352 34.59 -0.15 28.28
C TRP A 352 33.44 -0.08 29.31
N PHE A 353 33.34 -1.07 30.18
CA PHE A 353 32.20 -1.21 31.10
C PHE A 353 32.44 -0.67 32.52
N ASP A 354 33.68 -0.31 32.90
CA ASP A 354 33.94 0.20 34.26
C ASP A 354 33.40 1.63 34.48
N ASP A 355 33.42 2.50 33.47
CA ASP A 355 33.12 3.93 33.67
C ASP A 355 31.62 4.26 33.80
N GLN A 356 30.70 3.34 33.45
CA GLN A 356 29.25 3.60 33.49
C GLN A 356 28.57 3.04 34.75
N VAL A 357 29.20 2.10 35.46
CA VAL A 357 28.59 1.45 36.63
C VAL A 357 28.87 2.23 37.92
N HIS A 358 30.01 2.92 38.02
CA HIS A 358 30.37 3.67 39.23
C HIS A 358 29.57 4.96 39.46
N GLY A 359 29.00 5.57 38.41
CA GLY A 359 28.12 6.73 38.55
C GLY A 359 26.77 6.41 39.22
N PHE A 360 26.30 5.17 39.09
CA PHE A 360 25.01 4.75 39.66
C PHE A 360 25.13 4.33 41.13
N MET A 361 26.33 3.92 41.58
CA MET A 361 26.59 3.58 42.98
C MET A 361 26.99 4.80 43.84
N ALA A 362 27.50 5.88 43.24
CA ALA A 362 27.88 7.10 43.96
C ALA A 362 26.69 7.95 44.47
N ALA A 363 25.48 7.73 43.96
CA ALA A 363 24.27 8.46 44.40
C ALA A 363 23.59 7.83 45.64
N ARG A 364 24.33 7.07 46.46
CA ARG A 364 23.75 6.15 47.45
C ARG A 364 24.40 6.19 48.84
N GLY A 365 25.01 7.32 49.20
CA GLY A 365 25.38 7.59 50.59
C GLY A 365 24.19 7.88 51.50
N ASP A 366 23.02 8.24 50.94
CA ASP A 366 22.06 9.08 51.66
C ASP A 366 20.66 8.45 51.84
N LEU A 367 20.47 7.17 51.47
CA LEU A 367 19.18 6.48 51.64
C LEU A 367 19.11 5.80 53.01
N GLU A 368 18.51 6.48 53.99
CA GLU A 368 18.30 5.96 55.35
C GLU A 368 17.22 4.85 55.43
N ASP A 369 16.35 4.73 54.41
CA ASP A 369 15.27 3.74 54.37
C ASP A 369 15.70 2.42 53.70
N GLU A 370 15.82 1.37 54.53
CA GLU A 370 16.27 0.03 54.13
C GLU A 370 15.35 -0.67 53.11
N LYS A 371 14.07 -0.26 53.04
CA LYS A 371 13.07 -0.81 52.12
C LYS A 371 13.26 -0.28 50.70
N VAL A 372 13.60 1.00 50.59
CA VAL A 372 13.96 1.65 49.32
C VAL A 372 15.29 1.09 48.79
N LYS A 373 16.22 0.77 49.70
CA LYS A 373 17.50 0.15 49.35
C LYS A 373 17.31 -1.20 48.64
N LYS A 374 16.46 -2.07 49.20
CA LYS A 374 16.12 -3.39 48.62
C LYS A 374 15.36 -3.32 47.30
N GLN A 375 14.45 -2.36 47.12
CA GLN A 375 13.70 -2.21 45.86
C GLN A 375 14.61 -1.78 44.69
N TYR A 376 15.57 -0.90 44.95
CA TYR A 376 16.54 -0.49 43.95
C TYR A 376 17.55 -1.59 43.60
N GLU A 377 17.99 -2.40 44.59
CA GLU A 377 18.84 -3.57 44.32
C GLU A 377 18.13 -4.59 43.42
N LYS A 378 16.81 -4.77 43.61
CA LYS A 378 15.98 -5.62 42.75
C LYS A 378 15.90 -5.07 41.31
N ALA A 379 15.70 -3.76 41.16
CA ALA A 379 15.65 -3.12 39.84
C ALA A 379 17.00 -3.17 39.10
N TYR A 380 18.11 -2.96 39.83
CA TYR A 380 19.47 -3.04 39.29
C TYR A 380 19.80 -4.45 38.79
N ASN A 381 19.48 -5.49 39.58
CA ASN A 381 19.68 -6.88 39.17
C ASN A 381 18.79 -7.28 37.97
N THR A 382 17.60 -6.70 37.85
CA THR A 382 16.70 -6.92 36.69
C THR A 382 17.28 -6.30 35.41
N LEU A 383 17.86 -5.10 35.52
CA LEU A 383 18.53 -4.41 34.42
C LEU A 383 19.81 -5.11 33.99
N LEU A 384 20.61 -5.61 34.93
CA LEU A 384 21.81 -6.40 34.64
C LEU A 384 21.48 -7.72 33.93
N HIS A 385 20.39 -8.39 34.33
CA HIS A 385 19.91 -9.60 33.66
C HIS A 385 19.42 -9.30 32.24
N PHE A 386 18.66 -8.21 32.05
CA PHE A 386 18.24 -7.73 30.73
C PHE A 386 19.43 -7.39 29.83
N PHE A 387 20.48 -6.77 30.36
CA PHE A 387 21.68 -6.45 29.57
C PHE A 387 22.50 -7.69 29.22
N HIS A 388 22.63 -8.66 30.12
CA HIS A 388 23.31 -9.93 29.84
C HIS A 388 22.59 -10.76 28.77
N GLU A 389 21.25 -10.75 28.75
CA GLU A 389 20.46 -11.49 27.75
C GLU A 389 20.48 -10.84 26.37
N ASN A 390 20.54 -9.51 26.29
CA ASN A 390 20.34 -8.79 25.03
C ASN A 390 21.64 -8.31 24.35
N MET A 391 22.80 -8.39 25.01
CA MET A 391 24.10 -7.96 24.46
C MET A 391 24.66 -8.88 23.35
N GLN A 392 24.24 -10.14 23.27
CA GLN A 392 24.60 -10.99 22.12
C GLN A 392 23.83 -10.61 20.84
N GLN A 393 22.69 -9.92 20.98
CA GLN A 393 21.80 -9.60 19.87
C GLN A 393 22.22 -8.32 19.11
N TRP A 394 23.09 -7.49 19.69
CA TRP A 394 23.44 -6.17 19.17
C TRP A 394 24.76 -6.10 18.38
N GLN A 395 25.51 -7.20 18.26
CA GLN A 395 26.79 -7.20 17.52
C GLN A 395 26.67 -7.32 15.99
N SER A 396 25.48 -7.53 15.40
CA SER A 396 25.36 -7.82 13.96
C SER A 396 24.88 -6.68 13.04
N GLU A 397 24.45 -5.52 13.54
CA GLU A 397 23.72 -4.53 12.70
C GLU A 397 24.48 -3.25 12.28
N VAL A 398 25.79 -3.09 12.52
CA VAL A 398 26.49 -1.82 12.22
C VAL A 398 27.37 -1.82 10.96
N VAL A 399 27.35 -2.86 10.11
CA VAL A 399 28.18 -2.88 8.89
C VAL A 399 27.33 -2.97 7.61
N TYR A 400 27.00 -1.80 7.04
CA TYR A 400 27.07 -1.43 5.60
C TYR A 400 25.98 -0.42 5.18
N ARG A 401 26.27 0.88 5.39
CA ARG A 401 25.80 1.97 4.50
C ARG A 401 26.96 2.93 4.22
N GLY A 402 27.36 3.01 2.94
CA GLY A 402 28.26 3.99 2.33
C GLY A 402 28.37 3.64 0.84
N ILE A 403 27.44 4.12 0.00
CA ILE A 403 27.53 5.32 -0.87
C ILE A 403 28.71 5.24 -1.86
N ASP A 404 28.39 5.23 -3.15
CA ASP A 404 29.08 6.06 -4.12
C ASP A 404 28.12 6.58 -5.20
N LEU A 405 27.94 7.90 -5.19
CA LEU A 405 27.36 8.72 -6.23
C LEU A 405 28.15 10.02 -6.21
N LEU A 406 29.01 10.24 -7.21
CA LEU A 406 29.22 11.51 -7.88
C LEU A 406 30.37 11.40 -8.90
N GLU A 407 30.04 11.45 -10.19
CA GLU A 407 30.80 12.25 -11.16
C GLU A 407 30.00 12.40 -12.46
N VAL A 408 29.36 13.55 -12.65
CA VAL A 408 28.98 14.03 -13.99
C VAL A 408 29.24 15.53 -14.03
N GLN A 409 30.42 15.91 -14.53
CA GLN A 409 30.57 17.15 -15.28
C GLN A 409 31.53 16.95 -16.46
N LYS A 410 30.96 17.11 -17.67
CA LYS A 410 31.55 17.65 -18.90
C LYS A 410 32.75 16.93 -19.56
N CYS A 411 32.42 16.16 -20.60
CA CYS A 411 33.00 16.18 -21.96
C CYS A 411 32.01 15.39 -22.84
N GLY A 412 31.53 15.78 -24.02
CA GLY A 412 32.24 16.33 -25.17
C GLY A 412 32.16 15.32 -26.32
N SER A 413 31.11 15.42 -27.15
CA SER A 413 31.00 15.01 -28.58
C SER A 413 31.18 13.55 -29.07
N GLN A 414 30.32 13.23 -30.06
CA GLN A 414 30.49 12.32 -31.23
C GLN A 414 30.19 10.81 -31.15
N ALA A 415 29.01 10.47 -31.70
CA ALA A 415 28.74 9.53 -32.81
C ALA A 415 29.48 8.17 -32.94
N CYS A 416 28.69 7.09 -33.00
CA CYS A 416 28.73 5.96 -33.98
C CYS A 416 27.57 4.98 -33.63
N LEU A 417 26.46 4.87 -34.37
CA LEU A 417 26.20 4.06 -35.58
C LEU A 417 26.73 2.61 -35.52
N THR A 418 25.86 1.59 -35.36
CA THR A 418 25.28 0.70 -36.42
C THR A 418 24.71 -0.65 -35.87
N LYS A 419 23.40 -0.90 -36.08
CA LYS A 419 22.62 -2.10 -36.57
C LYS A 419 23.24 -3.53 -36.57
N PRO A 420 22.49 -4.63 -36.90
CA PRO A 420 21.10 -5.07 -36.57
C PRO A 420 20.96 -6.62 -36.34
N VAL A 421 19.91 -7.15 -35.68
CA VAL A 421 19.47 -8.55 -35.93
C VAL A 421 17.94 -8.70 -35.87
N ARG A 422 17.41 -9.32 -36.93
CA ARG A 422 16.01 -9.72 -37.20
C ARG A 422 15.64 -10.99 -36.41
N SER A 423 14.39 -11.16 -35.96
CA SER A 423 13.56 -12.32 -36.37
C SER A 423 12.12 -12.33 -35.83
N ARG A 424 11.20 -12.60 -36.77
CA ARG A 424 9.98 -13.44 -36.72
C ARG A 424 8.93 -13.20 -35.62
N PHE A 425 7.99 -12.33 -35.94
CA PHE A 425 6.61 -12.38 -35.43
C PHE A 425 5.87 -13.63 -35.95
N LYS A 426 5.41 -14.50 -35.05
CA LYS A 426 4.24 -15.37 -35.26
C LYS A 426 3.08 -14.78 -34.45
N ARG A 427 2.00 -14.40 -35.15
CA ARG A 427 0.74 -13.93 -34.57
C ARG A 427 0.01 -15.10 -33.88
N ARG A 428 -0.47 -14.90 -32.65
CA ARG A 428 -1.65 -15.56 -32.10
C ARG A 428 -2.54 -14.49 -31.46
N SER A 429 -3.82 -14.54 -31.82
CA SER A 429 -4.83 -13.52 -31.55
C SER A 429 -5.44 -13.69 -30.17
N TYR A 430 -5.42 -12.64 -29.35
CA TYR A 430 -6.49 -12.34 -28.39
C TYR A 430 -7.31 -11.19 -28.98
N LEU A 431 -8.64 -11.30 -28.94
CA LEU A 431 -9.55 -10.35 -29.58
C LEU A 431 -9.78 -9.13 -28.64
N ILE A 432 -9.00 -8.07 -28.81
CA ILE A 432 -9.53 -6.71 -28.83
C ILE A 432 -9.21 -6.19 -30.23
N ALA A 433 -10.25 -6.07 -31.05
CA ALA A 433 -10.12 -5.72 -32.45
C ALA A 433 -9.48 -4.33 -32.61
N THR A 434 -8.26 -4.30 -33.14
CA THR A 434 -7.65 -3.12 -33.76
C THR A 434 -7.08 -3.50 -35.12
N GLY A 435 -7.50 -2.79 -36.16
CA GLY A 435 -6.76 -2.70 -37.43
C GLY A 435 -7.62 -2.63 -38.69
N PHE A 436 -7.75 -1.44 -39.28
CA PHE A 436 -7.47 -1.21 -40.71
C PHE A 436 -6.81 0.16 -40.91
N SER A 437 -5.93 0.21 -41.92
CA SER A 437 -4.89 1.22 -42.21
C SER A 437 -5.41 2.47 -42.98
N PRO A 438 -4.56 3.48 -43.27
CA PRO A 438 -4.97 4.85 -43.60
C PRO A 438 -5.21 5.09 -45.11
N GLY A 439 -6.07 6.05 -45.41
CA GLY A 439 -6.26 6.67 -46.73
C GLY A 439 -6.66 8.16 -46.60
N PRO A 440 -6.36 9.03 -47.58
CA PRO A 440 -6.17 10.46 -47.36
C PRO A 440 -7.45 11.33 -47.48
N ARG A 441 -7.41 12.46 -46.75
CA ARG A 441 -8.11 13.76 -46.91
C ARG A 441 -9.34 13.85 -47.85
N ASN A 442 -10.48 14.35 -47.34
CA ASN A 442 -11.06 15.67 -47.73
C ASN A 442 -12.50 15.94 -47.19
N LYS A 443 -12.70 17.19 -46.73
CA LYS A 443 -13.84 18.13 -46.85
C LYS A 443 -15.27 17.82 -46.29
N VAL A 444 -15.64 18.59 -45.24
CA VAL A 444 -16.79 19.53 -45.01
C VAL A 444 -18.19 19.27 -45.62
N THR A 445 -19.23 19.64 -44.84
CA THR A 445 -20.70 19.86 -45.08
C THR A 445 -21.60 18.65 -44.75
N ASP A 446 -22.78 18.70 -44.10
CA ASP A 446 -23.78 19.74 -43.78
C ASP A 446 -24.74 19.30 -42.64
N MET A 447 -25.61 20.21 -42.15
CA MET A 447 -26.52 20.13 -41.00
C MET A 447 -27.86 19.34 -41.18
N ALA A 448 -28.29 18.63 -40.11
CA ALA A 448 -29.66 18.41 -39.51
C ALA A 448 -30.89 17.94 -40.38
N PRO A 449 -32.06 17.48 -39.82
CA PRO A 449 -32.50 17.25 -38.42
C PRO A 449 -33.21 15.89 -38.10
N PHE A 450 -33.55 15.72 -36.81
CA PHE A 450 -34.34 14.71 -36.07
C PHE A 450 -35.40 13.85 -36.80
N HIS A 451 -35.43 12.54 -36.49
CA HIS A 451 -36.68 11.81 -36.22
C HIS A 451 -36.52 10.60 -35.28
N ASP A 452 -37.48 10.52 -34.36
CA ASP A 452 -37.67 9.59 -33.26
C ASP A 452 -38.22 8.24 -33.77
N LYS A 453 -37.75 7.11 -33.22
CA LYS A 453 -38.47 5.80 -33.19
C LYS A 453 -37.73 4.75 -32.38
N HIS A 454 -38.26 4.49 -31.19
CA HIS A 454 -38.01 3.31 -30.37
C HIS A 454 -38.22 2.00 -31.16
N HIS A 455 -37.17 1.17 -31.26
CA HIS A 455 -37.30 -0.28 -31.45
C HIS A 455 -36.08 -0.99 -30.84
N LEU A 456 -36.25 -1.54 -29.63
CA LEU A 456 -35.41 -2.65 -29.17
C LEU A 456 -36.29 -3.85 -28.86
N ILE A 457 -35.96 -4.92 -29.58
CA ILE A 457 -36.69 -6.14 -29.82
C ILE A 457 -36.42 -7.10 -28.66
N LYS A 458 -37.49 -7.56 -28.00
CA LYS A 458 -37.49 -8.78 -27.18
C LYS A 458 -37.33 -9.99 -28.09
N ARG A 459 -36.36 -10.89 -27.84
CA ARG A 459 -36.44 -12.32 -28.22
C ARG A 459 -35.58 -13.21 -27.31
N PRO A 460 -35.92 -14.51 -27.19
CA PRO A 460 -35.89 -15.25 -25.94
C PRO A 460 -34.76 -16.30 -25.84
N ILE A 461 -34.62 -16.82 -24.62
CA ILE A 461 -33.83 -17.99 -24.23
C ILE A 461 -34.29 -19.21 -25.04
N ALA A 462 -33.36 -19.88 -25.72
CA ALA A 462 -33.56 -21.21 -26.30
C ALA A 462 -32.38 -22.11 -25.93
N HIS A 463 -32.68 -23.14 -25.12
CA HIS A 463 -31.82 -24.29 -24.88
C HIS A 463 -31.51 -25.00 -26.21
N LYS A 464 -30.23 -25.18 -26.52
CA LYS A 464 -29.76 -26.25 -27.40
C LYS A 464 -28.71 -27.08 -26.65
N GLN A 465 -29.06 -28.35 -26.43
CA GLN A 465 -28.12 -29.42 -26.13
C GLN A 465 -27.13 -29.52 -27.29
N ASN A 466 -25.83 -29.40 -27.03
CA ASN A 466 -24.80 -29.80 -27.97
C ASN A 466 -24.15 -31.09 -27.48
N THR A 467 -24.24 -32.08 -28.36
CA THR A 467 -23.79 -33.46 -28.27
C THR A 467 -22.27 -33.58 -28.40
N ALA A 468 -21.74 -34.69 -27.85
CA ALA A 468 -20.35 -35.09 -27.92
C ALA A 468 -19.86 -35.33 -29.36
N SER A 469 -19.33 -34.31 -30.02
CA SER A 469 -18.44 -34.47 -31.19
C SER A 469 -17.49 -33.30 -31.46
N ASP A 470 -17.62 -32.15 -30.77
CA ASP A 470 -16.75 -30.97 -30.97
C ASP A 470 -15.56 -30.86 -29.99
N ARG A 471 -15.18 -31.94 -29.28
CA ARG A 471 -14.07 -31.95 -28.30
C ARG A 471 -12.73 -32.48 -28.86
N LYS A 472 -12.36 -32.17 -30.10
CA LYS A 472 -11.07 -32.63 -30.66
C LYS A 472 -10.06 -31.58 -31.13
N ASP A 473 -10.39 -30.29 -31.22
CA ASP A 473 -9.45 -29.29 -31.78
C ASP A 473 -9.14 -28.09 -30.87
N PHE A 474 -9.10 -28.29 -29.54
CA PHE A 474 -8.59 -27.27 -28.58
C PHE A 474 -7.27 -27.67 -27.90
N ASN A 475 -6.58 -28.71 -28.39
CA ASN A 475 -5.26 -29.14 -27.91
C ASN A 475 -4.19 -28.88 -28.98
N SER A 476 -3.79 -27.63 -29.20
CA SER A 476 -2.48 -27.31 -29.80
C SER A 476 -2.15 -25.81 -29.73
N SER A 477 -2.17 -25.22 -28.53
CA SER A 477 -1.53 -23.92 -28.32
C SER A 477 -0.64 -23.92 -27.08
N SER A 478 0.62 -24.34 -27.29
CA SER A 478 1.81 -24.09 -26.45
C SER A 478 1.56 -23.32 -25.15
N SER A 479 1.28 -24.06 -24.08
CA SER A 479 1.50 -23.64 -22.71
C SER A 479 2.96 -23.14 -22.57
N PRO A 480 3.25 -22.13 -21.74
CA PRO A 480 4.63 -21.76 -21.45
C PRO A 480 5.30 -22.95 -20.74
N SER A 481 6.09 -23.74 -21.48
CA SER A 481 6.81 -24.87 -20.88
C SER A 481 7.78 -24.34 -19.83
N LEU A 482 7.52 -24.63 -18.56
CA LEU A 482 8.42 -24.31 -17.47
C LEU A 482 9.56 -25.34 -17.48
N ALA A 483 10.60 -25.10 -18.26
CA ALA A 483 11.80 -25.93 -18.26
C ALA A 483 12.66 -25.61 -17.02
N CYS A 484 12.20 -25.96 -15.82
CA CYS A 484 12.93 -25.79 -14.57
C CYS A 484 13.06 -27.10 -13.81
N ARG A 485 14.00 -27.15 -12.85
CA ARG A 485 14.14 -28.26 -11.90
C ARG A 485 13.60 -27.85 -10.55
N LEU A 486 12.43 -28.39 -10.19
CA LEU A 486 11.80 -28.20 -8.90
C LEU A 486 12.26 -29.28 -7.92
N LEU A 487 12.66 -28.85 -6.74
CA LEU A 487 12.73 -29.68 -5.56
C LEU A 487 11.51 -29.42 -4.67
N ALA A 488 10.59 -30.38 -4.61
CA ALA A 488 9.42 -30.31 -3.74
C ALA A 488 9.71 -31.09 -2.45
N VAL A 489 9.88 -30.37 -1.34
CA VAL A 489 10.16 -30.98 -0.03
C VAL A 489 8.86 -31.03 0.77
N ASP A 490 8.25 -32.21 0.88
CA ASP A 490 7.07 -32.43 1.70
C ASP A 490 7.45 -33.20 2.98
N SER A 491 6.78 -32.90 4.09
CA SER A 491 6.89 -33.74 5.30
C SER A 491 5.64 -33.51 6.14
N SER A 492 4.57 -34.23 5.83
CA SER A 492 3.33 -34.13 6.63
C SER A 492 3.12 -35.36 7.50
N SER A 493 3.57 -35.24 8.77
CA SER A 493 3.12 -36.01 9.94
C SER A 493 3.31 -37.54 9.97
N THR A 494 3.25 -38.09 11.18
CA THR A 494 3.51 -39.47 11.60
C THR A 494 2.51 -40.52 11.09
N ASP A 495 1.59 -40.16 10.19
CA ASP A 495 0.67 -41.11 9.56
C ASP A 495 1.19 -41.54 8.17
N PRO A 496 1.69 -42.79 8.03
CA PRO A 496 2.25 -43.28 6.78
C PRO A 496 1.22 -43.42 5.64
N SER A 497 -0.05 -43.02 5.81
CA SER A 497 -1.12 -43.15 4.81
C SER A 497 -1.40 -41.90 3.95
N LEU A 498 -0.87 -40.71 4.27
CA LEU A 498 -1.35 -39.45 3.68
C LEU A 498 -0.25 -38.57 3.04
N LEU A 499 0.05 -38.78 1.76
CA LEU A 499 0.62 -37.74 0.88
C LEU A 499 -0.54 -37.15 0.07
N ARG A 500 -1.29 -36.21 0.65
CA ARG A 500 -2.47 -35.56 0.04
C ARG A 500 -2.50 -34.05 0.37
N GLY A 501 -1.33 -33.41 0.29
CA GLY A 501 -1.11 -32.01 0.65
C GLY A 501 -0.62 -31.14 -0.50
N ILE A 502 -0.23 -29.91 -0.18
CA ILE A 502 0.27 -28.90 -1.13
C ILE A 502 1.45 -29.44 -1.96
N GLY A 503 2.34 -30.24 -1.36
CA GLY A 503 3.56 -30.76 -2.02
C GLY A 503 3.27 -31.71 -3.19
N LEU A 504 2.38 -32.69 -3.03
CA LEU A 504 1.98 -33.59 -4.12
C LEU A 504 1.29 -32.83 -5.25
N GLU A 505 0.33 -31.97 -4.91
CA GLU A 505 -0.43 -31.18 -5.90
C GLU A 505 0.50 -30.24 -6.69
N THR A 506 1.46 -29.60 -6.01
CA THR A 506 2.52 -28.80 -6.63
C THR A 506 3.38 -29.66 -7.56
N SER A 507 3.77 -30.86 -7.13
CA SER A 507 4.60 -31.77 -7.93
C SER A 507 3.90 -32.21 -9.23
N ILE A 508 2.61 -32.55 -9.15
CA ILE A 508 1.78 -32.89 -10.31
C ILE A 508 1.69 -31.69 -11.26
N LEU A 509 1.37 -30.50 -10.73
CA LEU A 509 1.23 -29.29 -11.53
C LEU A 509 2.55 -28.93 -12.25
N PHE A 510 3.68 -29.00 -11.56
CA PHE A 510 4.99 -28.71 -12.15
C PHE A 510 5.40 -29.76 -13.20
N ALA A 511 5.15 -31.05 -12.95
CA ALA A 511 5.36 -32.09 -13.95
C ALA A 511 4.49 -31.85 -15.21
N HIS A 512 3.25 -31.39 -15.01
CA HIS A 512 2.32 -31.05 -16.09
C HIS A 512 2.79 -29.84 -16.92
N GLU A 513 3.51 -28.89 -16.31
CA GLU A 513 4.15 -27.75 -16.98
C GLU A 513 5.53 -28.10 -17.61
N GLY A 514 5.97 -29.36 -17.47
CA GLY A 514 7.19 -29.88 -18.07
C GLY A 514 8.46 -29.71 -17.22
N ALA A 515 8.32 -29.38 -15.93
CA ALA A 515 9.45 -29.30 -15.02
C ALA A 515 10.01 -30.70 -14.71
N SER A 516 11.31 -30.77 -14.39
CA SER A 516 11.87 -31.95 -13.71
C SER A 516 11.62 -31.81 -12.21
N VAL A 517 11.07 -32.82 -11.57
CA VAL A 517 10.62 -32.77 -10.18
C VAL A 517 11.30 -33.86 -9.36
N LEU A 518 12.04 -33.45 -8.33
CA LEU A 518 12.49 -34.34 -7.26
C LEU A 518 11.54 -34.16 -6.07
N LEU A 519 10.78 -35.20 -5.73
CA LEU A 519 9.93 -35.21 -4.54
C LEU A 519 10.71 -35.77 -3.36
N ALA A 520 10.63 -35.11 -2.21
CA ALA A 520 11.26 -35.58 -1.00
C ALA A 520 10.27 -35.64 0.16
N ASP A 521 10.33 -36.72 0.94
CA ASP A 521 9.54 -36.91 2.17
C ASP A 521 10.29 -37.87 3.11
N ILE A 522 9.99 -37.84 4.40
CA ILE A 522 10.55 -38.78 5.37
C ILE A 522 9.95 -40.20 5.20
N SER A 523 8.77 -40.31 4.60
CA SER A 523 8.01 -41.55 4.41
C SER A 523 8.16 -42.12 3.00
N GLY A 524 8.95 -43.20 2.88
CA GLY A 524 9.09 -43.98 1.64
C GLY A 524 7.75 -44.46 1.06
N PRO A 525 6.85 -45.10 1.84
CA PRO A 525 5.54 -45.54 1.34
C PRO A 525 4.67 -44.41 0.82
N ALA A 526 4.78 -43.22 1.41
CA ALA A 526 4.06 -42.06 0.94
C ALA A 526 4.61 -41.60 -0.43
N LEU A 527 5.95 -41.56 -0.59
CA LEU A 527 6.59 -41.23 -1.86
C LEU A 527 6.20 -42.19 -2.99
N GLU A 528 6.11 -43.49 -2.71
CA GLU A 528 5.67 -44.48 -3.69
C GLU A 528 4.25 -44.21 -4.19
N ARG A 529 3.32 -43.85 -3.29
CA ARG A 529 1.94 -43.50 -3.66
C ARG A 529 1.87 -42.19 -4.44
N ALA A 530 2.65 -41.19 -4.03
CA ALA A 530 2.77 -39.91 -4.72
C ALA A 530 3.29 -40.09 -6.14
N LEU A 531 4.37 -40.86 -6.31
CA LEU A 531 4.95 -41.16 -7.61
C LEU A 531 3.97 -41.92 -8.51
N LYS A 532 3.27 -42.92 -7.95
CA LYS A 532 2.24 -43.66 -8.69
C LYS A 532 1.14 -42.72 -9.20
N LYS A 533 0.55 -41.89 -8.32
CA LYS A 533 -0.51 -40.95 -8.70
C LYS A 533 -0.02 -39.90 -9.70
N LEU A 534 1.22 -39.43 -9.55
CA LEU A 534 1.82 -38.50 -10.49
C LEU A 534 1.94 -39.15 -11.89
N ASN A 535 2.51 -40.35 -11.98
CA ASN A 535 2.62 -41.08 -13.25
C ASN A 535 1.26 -41.43 -13.86
N GLU A 536 0.22 -41.65 -13.06
CA GLU A 536 -1.15 -41.85 -13.55
C GLU A 536 -1.73 -40.58 -14.21
N LEU A 537 -1.43 -39.40 -13.68
CA LEU A 537 -1.96 -38.12 -14.16
C LEU A 537 -1.10 -37.49 -15.26
N VAL A 538 0.20 -37.76 -15.25
CA VAL A 538 1.20 -37.24 -16.19
C VAL A 538 2.06 -38.43 -16.67
N PRO A 539 1.54 -39.29 -17.57
CA PRO A 539 2.20 -40.54 -17.97
C PRO A 539 3.50 -40.34 -18.75
N ASP A 540 3.63 -39.24 -19.49
CA ASP A 540 4.80 -38.91 -20.31
C ASP A 540 5.33 -37.50 -19.95
N PRO A 541 5.91 -37.31 -18.75
CA PRO A 541 6.40 -36.00 -18.33
C PRO A 541 7.58 -35.55 -19.21
N ALA A 542 7.61 -34.28 -19.58
CA ALA A 542 8.71 -33.73 -20.37
C ALA A 542 10.02 -33.62 -19.55
N GLY A 543 9.92 -33.50 -18.23
CA GLY A 543 11.03 -33.48 -17.28
C GLY A 543 11.24 -34.82 -16.56
N GLN A 544 12.35 -34.93 -15.83
CA GLN A 544 12.65 -36.11 -15.00
C GLN A 544 11.86 -36.08 -13.70
N ILE A 545 11.39 -37.24 -13.25
CA ILE A 545 10.64 -37.36 -12.00
C ILE A 545 11.30 -38.43 -11.14
N GLU A 546 11.76 -38.01 -9.98
CA GLU A 546 12.41 -38.89 -9.01
C GLU A 546 11.89 -38.62 -7.60
N THR A 547 12.10 -39.58 -6.70
CA THR A 547 11.78 -39.45 -5.28
C THR A 547 13.02 -39.69 -4.43
N THR A 548 13.05 -39.10 -3.24
CA THR A 548 14.09 -39.38 -2.26
C THR A 548 13.57 -39.29 -0.84
N ILE A 549 14.02 -40.20 0.01
CA ILE A 549 13.76 -40.08 1.44
C ILE A 549 14.64 -38.95 1.99
N CYS A 550 14.05 -38.03 2.75
CA CYS A 550 14.76 -36.92 3.37
C CYS A 550 14.10 -36.53 4.70
N ASP A 551 14.88 -36.56 5.78
CA ASP A 551 14.50 -35.95 7.05
C ASP A 551 15.00 -34.51 7.10
N VAL A 552 14.11 -33.54 6.93
CA VAL A 552 14.48 -32.12 6.86
C VAL A 552 15.05 -31.58 8.17
N SER A 553 14.87 -32.27 9.30
CA SER A 553 15.47 -31.88 10.57
C SER A 553 16.99 -32.13 10.61
N LYS A 554 17.52 -32.89 9.65
CA LYS A 554 18.94 -33.24 9.53
C LYS A 554 19.56 -32.55 8.32
N GLU A 555 20.51 -31.65 8.55
CA GLU A 555 21.21 -30.95 7.48
C GLU A 555 21.89 -31.90 6.48
N SER A 556 22.45 -33.03 6.94
CA SER A 556 23.09 -34.04 6.09
C SER A 556 22.15 -34.61 5.04
N ASP A 557 20.90 -34.85 5.41
CA ASP A 557 19.90 -35.46 4.54
C ASP A 557 19.41 -34.44 3.51
N VAL A 558 19.17 -33.19 3.95
CA VAL A 558 18.82 -32.07 3.06
C VAL A 558 19.93 -31.79 2.05
N LYS A 559 21.19 -31.80 2.51
CA LYS A 559 22.36 -31.67 1.63
C LYS A 559 22.37 -32.76 0.57
N ALA A 560 22.27 -34.03 0.99
CA ALA A 560 22.30 -35.17 0.07
C ALA A 560 21.13 -35.13 -0.93
N MET A 561 19.94 -34.72 -0.49
CA MET A 561 18.78 -34.51 -1.36
C MET A 561 19.05 -33.46 -2.44
N VAL A 562 19.58 -32.28 -2.08
CA VAL A 562 19.86 -31.22 -3.06
C VAL A 562 20.99 -31.63 -4.02
N GLU A 563 22.01 -32.35 -3.53
CA GLU A 563 23.13 -32.84 -4.35
C GLU A 563 22.70 -33.82 -5.45
N LYS A 564 21.57 -34.53 -5.30
CA LYS A 564 21.01 -35.37 -6.39
C LYS A 564 20.70 -34.56 -7.66
N LEU A 565 20.34 -33.28 -7.51
CA LEU A 565 20.06 -32.39 -8.64
C LEU A 565 21.32 -31.98 -9.39
N ASP A 566 22.52 -32.27 -8.89
CA ASP A 566 23.77 -31.99 -9.60
C ASP A 566 23.82 -32.72 -10.95
N ALA A 567 23.32 -33.96 -11.01
CA ALA A 567 23.20 -34.73 -12.26
C ALA A 567 22.24 -34.08 -13.25
N TRP A 568 21.28 -33.30 -12.75
CA TRP A 568 20.35 -32.55 -13.58
C TRP A 568 20.92 -31.18 -13.95
N GLY A 569 22.01 -30.71 -13.32
CA GLY A 569 22.63 -29.40 -13.56
C GLY A 569 22.26 -28.35 -12.51
N GLY A 570 21.89 -28.77 -11.32
CA GLY A 570 21.59 -27.93 -10.15
C GLY A 570 20.12 -27.57 -9.97
N CYS A 571 19.79 -27.09 -8.78
CA CYS A 571 18.47 -26.61 -8.39
C CYS A 571 18.13 -25.26 -9.04
N ASP A 572 16.95 -25.14 -9.64
CA ASP A 572 16.39 -23.86 -10.13
C ASP A 572 15.33 -23.31 -9.16
N VAL A 573 14.50 -24.22 -8.63
CA VAL A 573 13.43 -23.91 -7.70
C VAL A 573 13.48 -24.89 -6.52
N ILE A 574 13.39 -24.38 -5.30
CA ILE A 574 13.11 -25.21 -4.11
C ILE A 574 11.84 -24.73 -3.44
N PHE A 575 10.95 -25.68 -3.13
CA PHE A 575 9.76 -25.43 -2.35
C PHE A 575 9.91 -26.12 -0.98
N ASN A 576 10.29 -25.33 0.02
CA ASN A 576 10.44 -25.77 1.41
C ASN A 576 9.06 -25.83 2.07
N ASN A 577 8.31 -26.89 1.78
CA ASN A 577 6.92 -27.07 2.24
C ASN A 577 6.77 -27.86 3.54
N ALA A 578 7.74 -28.73 3.82
CA ALA A 578 7.83 -29.53 5.03
C ALA A 578 7.49 -28.75 6.32
N GLY A 579 6.56 -29.27 7.11
CA GLY A 579 6.22 -28.69 8.39
C GLY A 579 5.21 -29.50 9.20
N ILE A 580 5.29 -29.40 10.52
CA ILE A 580 4.41 -30.07 11.47
C ILE A 580 3.67 -29.05 12.34
N MET A 581 2.46 -29.42 12.76
CA MET A 581 1.70 -28.79 13.84
C MET A 581 1.33 -29.92 14.80
N HIS A 582 2.08 -30.08 15.89
CA HIS A 582 1.97 -31.24 16.76
C HIS A 582 0.72 -31.14 17.65
N ALA A 583 0.04 -32.27 17.91
CA ALA A 583 -1.18 -32.29 18.72
C ALA A 583 -0.95 -31.90 20.19
N ASP A 584 0.24 -32.21 20.71
CA ASP A 584 0.69 -31.83 22.07
C ASP A 584 1.22 -30.37 22.16
N ASP A 585 1.14 -29.57 21.09
CA ASP A 585 1.45 -28.13 21.18
C ASP A 585 0.32 -27.40 21.93
N ALA A 586 0.65 -26.40 22.74
CA ALA A 586 -0.30 -25.78 23.67
C ALA A 586 -0.05 -24.27 23.81
N ASP A 587 -0.30 -23.70 25.00
CA ASP A 587 -0.08 -22.30 25.31
C ASP A 587 1.27 -22.06 26.01
N ALA A 588 1.45 -20.89 26.63
CA ALA A 588 2.69 -20.51 27.30
C ALA A 588 3.06 -21.37 28.52
N ILE A 589 2.11 -22.11 29.10
CA ILE A 589 2.32 -22.90 30.33
C ILE A 589 2.51 -24.37 29.98
N ASP A 590 1.69 -24.89 29.06
CA ASP A 590 1.56 -26.33 28.86
C ASP A 590 2.37 -26.87 27.67
N THR A 591 2.94 -26.03 26.81
CA THR A 591 3.71 -26.49 25.64
C THR A 591 4.98 -27.23 26.09
N PRO A 592 5.12 -28.54 25.84
CA PRO A 592 6.30 -29.26 26.28
C PRO A 592 7.54 -28.83 25.47
N GLU A 593 8.67 -28.63 26.12
CA GLU A 593 9.93 -28.22 25.49
C GLU A 593 10.34 -29.15 24.33
N LYS A 594 10.16 -30.47 24.50
CA LYS A 594 10.40 -31.46 23.43
C LYS A 594 9.58 -31.20 22.15
N ILE A 595 8.35 -30.68 22.29
CA ILE A 595 7.45 -30.40 21.16
C ILE A 595 7.83 -29.07 20.52
N TRP A 596 8.20 -28.08 21.35
CA TRP A 596 8.79 -26.84 20.87
C TRP A 596 10.03 -27.11 20.01
N ASP A 597 11.00 -27.85 20.54
CA ASP A 597 12.24 -28.17 19.83
C ASP A 597 12.00 -28.98 18.56
N LEU A 598 11.14 -29.98 18.62
CA LEU A 598 10.77 -30.77 17.44
C LEU A 598 10.19 -29.87 16.33
N THR A 599 9.27 -28.98 16.70
CA THR A 599 8.60 -28.06 15.77
C THR A 599 9.59 -27.07 15.17
N GLN A 600 10.49 -26.49 15.97
CA GLN A 600 11.51 -25.56 15.47
C GLN A 600 12.56 -26.27 14.59
N ASN A 601 12.97 -27.50 14.96
CA ASN A 601 13.91 -28.30 14.17
C ASN A 601 13.36 -28.67 12.79
N ILE A 602 12.05 -28.92 12.67
CA ILE A 602 11.44 -29.23 11.37
C ILE A 602 11.07 -27.94 10.62
N ASN A 603 10.24 -27.08 11.22
CA ASN A 603 9.62 -25.95 10.52
C ASN A 603 10.58 -24.80 10.24
N VAL A 604 11.63 -24.61 11.06
CA VAL A 604 12.59 -23.50 10.89
C VAL A 604 13.92 -24.01 10.37
N LYS A 605 14.56 -24.96 11.06
CA LYS A 605 15.85 -25.48 10.58
C LYS A 605 15.72 -26.21 9.25
N GLY A 606 14.64 -26.95 9.01
CA GLY A 606 14.40 -27.59 7.71
C GLY A 606 14.34 -26.58 6.56
N VAL A 607 13.60 -25.48 6.74
CA VAL A 607 13.52 -24.39 5.74
C VAL A 607 14.89 -23.71 5.56
N TRP A 608 15.62 -23.49 6.66
CA TRP A 608 16.96 -22.93 6.60
C TRP A 608 17.94 -23.84 5.83
N PHE A 609 17.98 -25.12 6.15
CA PHE A 609 18.85 -26.09 5.47
C PHE A 609 18.50 -26.19 3.99
N GLY A 610 17.21 -26.25 3.65
CA GLY A 610 16.76 -26.25 2.25
C GLY A 610 17.22 -25.00 1.51
N SER A 611 16.99 -23.82 2.10
CA SER A 611 17.45 -22.53 1.57
C SER A 611 18.98 -22.48 1.39
N LYS A 612 19.74 -22.91 2.40
CA LYS A 612 21.20 -22.94 2.38
C LYS A 612 21.72 -23.80 1.23
N HIS A 613 21.23 -25.03 1.12
CA HIS A 613 21.71 -25.96 0.11
C HIS A 613 21.23 -25.62 -1.30
N ALA A 614 20.05 -25.02 -1.45
CA ALA A 614 19.59 -24.47 -2.73
C ALA A 614 20.54 -23.37 -3.23
N VAL A 615 20.90 -22.39 -2.38
CA VAL A 615 21.86 -21.33 -2.74
C VAL A 615 23.23 -21.93 -3.11
N LEU A 616 23.71 -22.91 -2.34
CA LEU A 616 24.98 -23.59 -2.66
C LEU A 616 24.93 -24.31 -4.01
N SER A 617 23.83 -25.01 -4.32
CA SER A 617 23.61 -25.65 -5.62
C SER A 617 23.56 -24.61 -6.75
N MET A 618 22.76 -23.55 -6.59
CA MET A 618 22.64 -22.48 -7.57
C MET A 618 23.99 -21.82 -7.88
N ARG A 619 24.80 -21.53 -6.85
CA ARG A 619 26.17 -21.00 -7.01
C ARG A 619 27.10 -21.99 -7.70
N LYS A 620 27.10 -23.26 -7.26
CA LYS A 620 27.92 -24.34 -7.84
C LYS A 620 27.67 -24.49 -9.34
N HIS A 621 26.40 -24.39 -9.76
CA HIS A 621 25.97 -24.50 -11.15
C HIS A 621 25.86 -23.16 -11.88
N LYS A 622 26.40 -22.08 -11.31
CA LYS A 622 26.47 -20.73 -11.90
C LYS A 622 25.11 -20.20 -12.39
N LYS A 623 24.03 -20.51 -11.66
CA LYS A 623 22.70 -20.00 -11.93
C LYS A 623 22.67 -18.49 -11.66
N THR A 624 22.06 -17.73 -12.58
CA THR A 624 21.84 -16.27 -12.43
C THR A 624 20.40 -15.93 -12.07
N LYS A 625 19.57 -16.95 -11.89
CA LYS A 625 18.17 -16.88 -11.50
C LYS A 625 17.87 -18.10 -10.62
N GLY A 626 17.07 -17.90 -9.58
CA GLY A 626 16.59 -18.97 -8.72
C GLY A 626 15.37 -18.53 -7.93
N SER A 627 14.47 -19.46 -7.61
CA SER A 627 13.29 -19.20 -6.77
C SER A 627 13.25 -20.13 -5.58
N ILE A 628 13.32 -19.55 -4.38
CA ILE A 628 13.22 -20.25 -3.11
C ILE A 628 11.88 -19.85 -2.49
N ILE A 629 11.01 -20.85 -2.30
CA ILE A 629 9.67 -20.65 -1.78
C ILE A 629 9.57 -21.35 -0.44
N ASN A 630 9.32 -20.58 0.62
CA ASN A 630 9.27 -21.06 1.99
C ASN A 630 7.83 -21.09 2.50
N THR A 631 7.33 -22.24 2.96
CA THR A 631 5.97 -22.32 3.49
C THR A 631 5.89 -21.78 4.92
N ALA A 632 5.33 -20.57 5.05
CA ALA A 632 4.92 -19.98 6.32
C ALA A 632 3.47 -20.40 6.66
N SER A 633 2.64 -19.49 7.15
CA SER A 633 1.20 -19.70 7.42
C SER A 633 0.54 -18.35 7.75
N VAL A 634 -0.78 -18.24 7.54
CA VAL A 634 -1.54 -17.08 8.01
C VAL A 634 -1.44 -16.86 9.51
N VAL A 635 -1.17 -17.91 10.31
CA VAL A 635 -1.02 -17.76 11.77
C VAL A 635 0.22 -16.95 12.17
N ALA A 636 1.17 -16.77 11.24
CA ALA A 636 2.30 -15.85 11.44
C ALA A 636 1.90 -14.38 11.24
N LEU A 637 0.75 -14.13 10.60
CA LEU A 637 0.21 -12.80 10.32
C LEU A 637 -0.91 -12.41 11.30
N VAL A 638 -1.63 -13.39 11.83
CA VAL A 638 -2.75 -13.20 12.78
C VAL A 638 -2.69 -14.23 13.91
N GLY A 639 -3.08 -13.85 15.12
CA GLY A 639 -3.12 -14.75 16.27
C GLY A 639 -4.22 -15.81 16.18
N SER A 640 -4.01 -16.96 16.81
CA SER A 640 -5.01 -18.04 16.94
C SER A 640 -5.53 -18.11 18.38
N SER A 641 -6.84 -18.26 18.54
CA SER A 641 -7.47 -18.53 19.85
C SER A 641 -7.38 -20.00 20.26
N ALA A 642 -7.01 -20.90 19.35
CA ALA A 642 -6.63 -22.27 19.67
C ALA A 642 -5.12 -22.29 20.01
N PRO A 643 -4.71 -22.88 21.13
CA PRO A 643 -3.29 -22.99 21.50
C PRO A 643 -2.49 -23.76 20.44
N GLN A 644 -1.35 -23.20 20.03
CA GLN A 644 -0.39 -23.74 19.04
C GLN A 644 0.89 -22.88 19.04
N LEU A 645 1.45 -22.69 20.24
CA LEU A 645 2.52 -21.73 20.49
C LEU A 645 3.77 -22.02 19.66
N ALA A 646 4.24 -23.28 19.67
CA ALA A 646 5.43 -23.68 18.93
C ALA A 646 5.24 -23.52 17.41
N TYR A 647 4.09 -23.93 16.89
CA TYR A 647 3.77 -23.79 15.47
C TYR A 647 3.74 -22.32 15.04
N THR A 648 3.01 -21.48 15.76
CA THR A 648 2.86 -20.05 15.43
C THR A 648 4.21 -19.33 15.44
N ALA A 649 5.02 -19.57 16.48
CA ALA A 649 6.37 -19.02 16.59
C ALA A 649 7.27 -19.47 15.42
N SER A 650 7.21 -20.76 15.06
CA SER A 650 8.01 -21.30 13.95
C SER A 650 7.66 -20.64 12.60
N LYS A 651 6.38 -20.37 12.34
CA LYS A 651 5.95 -19.73 11.09
C LYS A 651 6.31 -18.24 11.04
N GLY A 652 6.29 -17.54 12.17
CA GLY A 652 6.84 -16.19 12.30
C GLY A 652 8.34 -16.13 12.01
N ALA A 653 9.10 -17.11 12.52
CA ALA A 653 10.53 -17.24 12.24
C ALA A 653 10.81 -17.44 10.73
N VAL A 654 9.98 -18.24 10.03
CA VAL A 654 10.08 -18.41 8.57
C VAL A 654 9.85 -17.10 7.81
N LEU A 655 8.90 -16.25 8.23
CA LEU A 655 8.70 -14.93 7.59
C LEU A 655 9.91 -14.01 7.78
N ALA A 656 10.44 -13.93 9.00
CA ALA A 656 11.63 -13.12 9.28
C ALA A 656 12.86 -13.61 8.50
N MET A 657 13.12 -14.91 8.52
CA MET A 657 14.22 -15.54 7.79
C MET A 657 14.10 -15.35 6.28
N THR A 658 12.90 -15.51 5.72
CA THR A 658 12.68 -15.35 4.28
C THR A 658 12.97 -13.93 3.82
N ARG A 659 12.57 -12.91 4.59
CA ARG A 659 12.88 -11.51 4.29
C ARG A 659 14.39 -11.24 4.31
N GLU A 660 15.11 -11.73 5.31
CA GLU A 660 16.57 -11.56 5.39
C GLU A 660 17.28 -12.22 4.19
N LEU A 661 16.98 -13.50 3.93
CA LEU A 661 17.57 -14.24 2.82
C LEU A 661 17.26 -13.61 1.46
N ALA A 662 16.03 -13.08 1.28
CA ALA A 662 15.63 -12.39 0.07
C ALA A 662 16.51 -11.17 -0.24
N ILE A 663 16.87 -10.39 0.78
CA ILE A 663 17.66 -9.17 0.62
C ILE A 663 19.13 -9.49 0.41
N VAL A 664 19.68 -10.41 1.21
CA VAL A 664 21.10 -10.81 1.12
C VAL A 664 21.43 -11.40 -0.26
N HIS A 665 20.52 -12.18 -0.84
CA HIS A 665 20.75 -12.87 -2.12
C HIS A 665 20.18 -12.16 -3.36
N ALA A 666 19.55 -10.99 -3.21
CA ALA A 666 18.87 -10.29 -4.31
C ALA A 666 19.77 -10.01 -5.53
N LYS A 667 21.03 -9.60 -5.29
CA LYS A 667 21.99 -9.29 -6.37
C LYS A 667 22.53 -10.53 -7.09
N GLU A 668 22.37 -11.72 -6.52
CA GLU A 668 22.70 -12.99 -7.16
C GLU A 668 21.60 -13.44 -8.15
N GLY A 669 20.44 -12.76 -8.14
CA GLY A 669 19.28 -13.12 -8.94
C GLY A 669 18.42 -14.21 -8.29
N PHE A 670 18.68 -14.55 -7.02
CA PHE A 670 17.86 -15.51 -6.27
C PHE A 670 16.77 -14.78 -5.51
N ARG A 671 15.54 -15.27 -5.65
CA ARG A 671 14.36 -14.71 -5.00
C ARG A 671 13.92 -15.62 -3.87
N PHE A 672 13.57 -15.03 -2.74
CA PHE A 672 13.00 -15.73 -1.60
C PHE A 672 11.63 -15.15 -1.31
N ASN A 673 10.60 -16.00 -1.30
CA ASN A 673 9.23 -15.61 -1.01
C ASN A 673 8.60 -16.59 -0.02
N ALA A 674 7.75 -16.08 0.87
CA ALA A 674 7.05 -16.90 1.84
C ALA A 674 5.63 -17.16 1.33
N LEU A 675 5.21 -18.41 1.23
CA LEU A 675 3.81 -18.75 0.99
C LEU A 675 3.09 -18.76 2.33
N CYS A 676 1.95 -18.05 2.45
CA CYS A 676 1.14 -18.00 3.66
C CYS A 676 -0.27 -18.58 3.41
N PRO A 677 -0.45 -19.91 3.50
CA PRO A 677 -1.75 -20.56 3.33
C PRO A 677 -2.66 -20.35 4.53
N ALA A 678 -3.97 -20.27 4.27
CA ALA A 678 -5.00 -20.51 5.29
C ALA A 678 -5.34 -22.00 5.40
N PRO A 679 -6.18 -22.42 6.38
CA PRO A 679 -6.66 -23.79 6.45
C PRO A 679 -7.24 -24.29 5.12
N LEU A 680 -6.69 -25.41 4.66
CA LEU A 680 -7.07 -26.07 3.43
C LEU A 680 -7.95 -27.27 3.72
N ASN A 681 -8.79 -27.65 2.75
CA ASN A 681 -9.60 -28.84 2.77
C ASN A 681 -8.74 -30.11 2.59
N THR A 682 -7.78 -30.35 3.49
CA THR A 682 -6.95 -31.55 3.45
C THR A 682 -7.59 -32.68 4.25
N PRO A 683 -7.28 -33.95 3.94
CA PRO A 683 -7.74 -35.09 4.74
C PRO A 683 -7.44 -34.91 6.23
N LEU A 684 -6.25 -34.41 6.58
CA LEU A 684 -5.89 -34.10 7.97
C LEU A 684 -6.88 -33.15 8.66
N LEU A 685 -7.28 -32.07 7.98
CA LEU A 685 -8.27 -31.15 8.52
C LEU A 685 -9.66 -31.80 8.57
N GLN A 686 -10.04 -32.59 7.57
CA GLN A 686 -11.34 -33.28 7.55
C GLN A 686 -11.45 -34.36 8.64
N ASP A 687 -10.41 -35.17 8.84
CA ASP A 687 -10.37 -36.20 9.89
C ASP A 687 -10.41 -35.56 11.28
N TRP A 688 -9.72 -34.43 11.46
CA TRP A 688 -9.77 -33.66 12.71
C TRP A 688 -11.12 -32.96 12.93
N LEU A 689 -11.78 -32.48 11.87
CA LEU A 689 -13.12 -31.89 11.94
C LEU A 689 -14.19 -32.94 12.24
N GLY A 690 -14.05 -34.15 11.70
CA GLY A 690 -15.06 -35.21 11.77
C GLY A 690 -16.41 -34.77 11.19
N ASP A 691 -17.49 -35.39 11.66
CA ASP A 691 -18.88 -35.06 11.27
C ASP A 691 -19.48 -33.89 12.09
N ASP A 692 -18.66 -33.16 12.87
CA ASP A 692 -19.14 -32.05 13.70
C ASP A 692 -19.37 -30.78 12.85
N ALA A 693 -20.61 -30.65 12.38
CA ALA A 693 -21.06 -29.51 11.59
C ALA A 693 -20.85 -28.16 12.29
N ALA A 694 -20.98 -28.10 13.63
CA ALA A 694 -20.79 -26.85 14.37
C ALA A 694 -19.31 -26.46 14.44
N LYS A 695 -18.41 -27.44 14.66
CA LYS A 695 -16.94 -27.25 14.65
C LYS A 695 -16.40 -26.84 13.29
N ARG A 696 -17.02 -27.37 12.22
CA ARG A 696 -16.75 -26.97 10.83
C ARG A 696 -17.24 -25.55 10.55
N HIS A 697 -18.49 -25.25 10.89
CA HIS A 697 -19.08 -23.93 10.67
C HIS A 697 -18.31 -22.83 11.41
N ARG A 698 -17.87 -23.07 12.66
CA ARG A 698 -17.03 -22.12 13.43
C ARG A 698 -15.70 -21.77 12.76
N ARG A 699 -15.20 -22.59 11.83
CA ARG A 699 -13.97 -22.31 11.07
C ARG A 699 -14.27 -21.69 9.72
N GLU A 700 -15.23 -22.26 9.00
CA GLU A 700 -15.66 -21.76 7.69
C GLU A 700 -16.21 -20.33 7.77
N ILE A 701 -16.82 -19.96 8.90
CA ILE A 701 -17.33 -18.60 9.12
C ILE A 701 -16.24 -17.52 9.10
N HIS A 702 -14.96 -17.85 9.23
CA HIS A 702 -13.87 -16.87 9.11
C HIS A 702 -13.41 -16.65 7.66
N PHE A 703 -13.88 -17.47 6.72
CA PHE A 703 -13.57 -17.32 5.31
C PHE A 703 -14.67 -16.54 4.60
N PRO A 704 -14.37 -15.39 3.97
CA PRO A 704 -15.34 -14.68 3.14
C PRO A 704 -15.99 -15.51 2.04
N SER A 705 -15.27 -16.53 1.53
CA SER A 705 -15.76 -17.46 0.50
C SER A 705 -16.69 -18.56 1.05
N GLY A 706 -16.80 -18.68 2.37
CA GLY A 706 -17.56 -19.71 3.08
C GLY A 706 -16.96 -21.12 3.00
N ARG A 707 -15.72 -21.28 2.49
CA ARG A 707 -15.07 -22.59 2.34
C ARG A 707 -13.59 -22.53 2.68
N PHE A 708 -13.03 -23.69 3.00
CA PHE A 708 -11.57 -23.88 3.03
C PHE A 708 -10.95 -23.74 1.64
N GLY A 709 -9.67 -23.40 1.60
CA GLY A 709 -8.88 -23.44 0.37
C GLY A 709 -8.62 -24.88 -0.09
N GLU A 710 -8.30 -25.08 -1.36
CA GLU A 710 -7.89 -26.37 -1.91
C GLU A 710 -6.37 -26.36 -2.20
N ALA A 711 -5.75 -27.55 -2.23
CA ALA A 711 -4.30 -27.68 -2.45
C ALA A 711 -3.86 -27.08 -3.80
N ILE A 712 -4.71 -27.20 -4.83
CA ILE A 712 -4.40 -26.65 -6.17
C ILE A 712 -4.27 -25.13 -6.15
N GLU A 713 -5.00 -24.43 -5.27
CA GLU A 713 -4.91 -22.96 -5.15
C GLU A 713 -3.54 -22.54 -4.61
N GLN A 714 -2.95 -23.34 -3.71
CA GLN A 714 -1.60 -23.13 -3.21
C GLN A 714 -0.55 -23.54 -4.25
N ALA A 715 -0.74 -24.66 -4.95
CA ALA A 715 0.16 -25.12 -6.01
C ALA A 715 0.28 -24.08 -7.15
N GLN A 716 -0.83 -23.44 -7.54
CA GLN A 716 -0.83 -22.37 -8.54
C GLN A 716 -0.04 -21.13 -8.08
N ALA A 717 -0.13 -20.78 -6.79
CA ALA A 717 0.68 -19.71 -6.22
C ALA A 717 2.17 -20.06 -6.22
N VAL A 718 2.53 -21.30 -5.87
CA VAL A 718 3.90 -21.79 -5.93
C VAL A 718 4.42 -21.77 -7.37
N LEU A 719 3.61 -22.20 -8.34
CA LEU A 719 3.95 -22.15 -9.77
C LEU A 719 4.25 -20.72 -10.23
N PHE A 720 3.39 -19.75 -9.88
CA PHE A 720 3.62 -18.33 -10.17
C PHE A 720 4.92 -17.81 -9.52
N LEU A 721 5.16 -18.10 -8.23
CA LEU A 721 6.37 -17.68 -7.54
C LEU A 721 7.64 -18.35 -8.10
N ALA A 722 7.53 -19.54 -8.67
CA ALA A 722 8.62 -20.25 -9.31
C ALA A 722 8.96 -19.69 -10.71
N SER A 723 7.97 -19.11 -11.40
CA SER A 723 8.09 -18.74 -12.81
C SER A 723 8.70 -17.35 -13.05
N ASP A 724 9.01 -17.04 -14.31
CA ASP A 724 9.56 -15.74 -14.72
C ASP A 724 8.53 -14.61 -14.59
N GLU A 725 7.23 -14.93 -14.55
CA GLU A 725 6.13 -13.97 -14.32
C GLU A 725 6.22 -13.29 -12.94
N SER A 726 6.91 -13.91 -11.98
CA SER A 726 7.20 -13.33 -10.67
C SER A 726 8.61 -12.74 -10.56
N SER A 727 9.27 -12.39 -11.68
CA SER A 727 10.66 -11.91 -11.70
C SER A 727 10.95 -10.69 -10.83
N PHE A 728 9.92 -9.90 -10.50
CA PHE A 728 10.01 -8.73 -9.61
C PHE A 728 9.31 -8.92 -8.25
N VAL A 729 8.94 -10.15 -7.92
CA VAL A 729 8.37 -10.54 -6.62
C VAL A 729 9.46 -11.19 -5.78
N ASN A 730 9.93 -10.46 -4.76
CA ASN A 730 10.97 -10.90 -3.82
C ASN A 730 10.64 -10.39 -2.42
N ALA A 731 11.03 -11.15 -1.38
CA ALA A 731 10.77 -10.86 0.03
C ALA A 731 9.29 -10.74 0.40
N THR A 732 8.36 -11.31 -0.39
CA THR A 732 6.93 -11.15 -0.13
C THR A 732 6.39 -12.22 0.81
N ASP A 733 5.50 -11.80 1.71
CA ASP A 733 4.58 -12.68 2.42
C ASP A 733 3.38 -12.93 1.49
N PHE A 734 3.48 -13.95 0.65
CA PHE A 734 2.49 -14.27 -0.39
C PHE A 734 1.26 -14.96 0.22
N VAL A 735 0.26 -14.16 0.57
CA VAL A 735 -0.96 -14.62 1.25
C VAL A 735 -1.94 -15.26 0.26
N VAL A 736 -2.29 -16.52 0.51
CA VAL A 736 -3.30 -17.28 -0.26
C VAL A 736 -4.30 -17.87 0.73
N ASP A 737 -5.19 -17.02 1.22
CA ASP A 737 -6.01 -17.28 2.42
C ASP A 737 -7.52 -17.14 2.22
N GLY A 738 -7.97 -16.89 0.99
CA GLY A 738 -9.38 -16.63 0.68
C GLY A 738 -9.93 -15.34 1.32
N GLY A 739 -9.07 -14.42 1.76
CA GLY A 739 -9.42 -13.17 2.42
C GLY A 739 -9.55 -13.26 3.94
N LEU A 740 -9.20 -14.39 4.57
CA LEU A 740 -9.32 -14.61 6.01
C LEU A 740 -8.61 -13.52 6.83
N THR A 741 -7.39 -13.13 6.45
CA THR A 741 -6.60 -12.11 7.16
C THR A 741 -7.04 -10.67 6.85
N ARG A 742 -8.03 -10.49 5.97
CA ARG A 742 -8.49 -9.17 5.48
C ARG A 742 -9.96 -8.87 5.80
N ALA A 743 -10.68 -9.80 6.42
CA ALA A 743 -12.11 -9.66 6.70
C ALA A 743 -12.36 -9.27 8.17
N TYR A 744 -13.08 -8.17 8.40
CA TYR A 744 -13.56 -7.76 9.73
C TYR A 744 -14.88 -8.47 10.10
N VAL A 745 -15.76 -8.69 9.11
CA VAL A 745 -16.99 -9.47 9.21
C VAL A 745 -17.10 -10.32 7.95
N THR A 746 -17.61 -11.55 8.05
CA THR A 746 -17.74 -12.46 6.91
C THR A 746 -19.10 -12.36 6.22
N ALA A 747 -19.11 -12.65 4.91
CA ALA A 747 -20.28 -12.52 4.08
C ALA A 747 -21.33 -13.59 4.39
N GLN A 748 -22.62 -13.24 4.31
CA GLN A 748 -23.73 -14.18 4.40
C GLN A 748 -24.05 -14.75 3.01
N GLY A 749 -24.42 -16.03 2.94
CA GLY A 749 -24.83 -16.69 1.70
C GLY A 749 -24.25 -18.11 1.52
N PRO A 750 -24.61 -18.82 0.45
CA PRO A 750 -24.05 -20.12 0.15
C PRO A 750 -22.54 -20.02 -0.19
N PRO A 751 -21.71 -21.01 0.21
CA PRO A 751 -20.28 -21.00 -0.05
C PRO A 751 -19.97 -21.10 -1.55
N THR A 752 -18.83 -20.53 -1.95
CA THR A 752 -18.35 -20.64 -3.33
C THR A 752 -17.94 -22.08 -3.67
N GLN A 753 -18.09 -22.49 -4.93
CA GLN A 753 -17.62 -23.81 -5.36
C GLN A 753 -16.08 -23.87 -5.33
N PRO A 754 -15.48 -24.90 -4.71
CA PRO A 754 -14.02 -25.09 -4.71
C PRO A 754 -13.51 -25.54 -6.10
N PRO A 755 -12.26 -25.21 -6.46
CA PRO A 755 -11.63 -25.76 -7.65
C PRO A 755 -11.36 -27.27 -7.50
N ALA A 756 -11.24 -27.97 -8.63
CA ALA A 756 -10.89 -29.38 -8.64
C ALA A 756 -9.39 -29.56 -8.42
N ASN A 757 -8.99 -30.35 -7.41
CA ASN A 757 -7.60 -30.79 -7.27
C ASN A 757 -7.29 -31.87 -8.33
N LEU A 758 -6.07 -31.85 -8.85
CA LEU A 758 -5.53 -32.84 -9.78
C LEU A 758 -5.25 -34.17 -9.06
N ALA A 759 -4.81 -34.13 -7.80
CA ALA A 759 -4.49 -35.33 -7.03
C ALA A 759 -5.72 -36.10 -6.50
N ARG A 760 -6.96 -35.62 -6.68
CA ARG A 760 -8.15 -36.30 -6.15
C ARG A 760 -8.67 -37.43 -7.02
#